data_AF-A0A7M4ATX5-F1
#
_entry.id   AF-A0A7M4ATX5-F1
#
_cell.length_a   1.000
_cell.length_b   1.000
_cell.length_c   1.000
_cell.angle_alpha   90.00
_cell.angle_beta   90.00
_cell.angle_gamma   90.00
#
_symmetry.space_group_name_H-M   'P 1'
#
loop_
_entity.id
_entity.type
_entity.pdbx_description
1 polymer ?
#
loop_
_entity_poly.entity_id
_entity_poly.type
_entity_poly.pdbx_seq_one_letter_code
_entity_poly.pdbx_strand_id
1 'polypeptide(L)'
;MQKVWRRAFVTLLLVSMLTAGCLGVGQNEVARSGDDSADVHLTVWYTFAAESKEEKVFLESIQSFQDLHPNITVDATLIPYDDAVNQFKTAAIGGEAPDLMRLSSDQLGSIGEVRVDGFPLLEDLRPHLTPAERQLYDVQALHAMRYGDALYGVPASQDSLSLLYNKALFDARGVDYPDATWTQDDLLAAAQSLTYNDVQGLALPVKSPYWWFGLQAGFNGSLFNAAGEPSVNSNGSADALEWMMNLELEHGVVATGTQPEGMKNQFIGSKAAMVVDGPWNWATYKASRLDVGQALLPLVDETGERIAPLVTYKGWAVSKQSAQKLASVELALHLSSEDVQKSFALETYTIPTHRTLSQDAEVRNDPVLSGFMDQIETGTPAPTTRAMAQIYDPLVTALEQVYAGTANPQEALDGANAELISQIAELEQAATPPSNQGYRTVSVNFTTDQSPVYTVFLDDEYHSTLTLNQSQVLQLAPYDTCMSDGAEMMYAPSALVFSANASYIQCELTGMIPGNVHNVKIVGDGLPVFEAAVSTNVGDVVPKTGDTSAVLFALGAIFVSLVALLSYGRAMDIKAGRVHAKSAHIYIAPAMIALAVLTFYPVLYGFWLSFTDADATRLGDQSFVGLVNFIEVFTASGFLRVTLFTLVWTVANVVAHVGIGLFLAMVLQYGNVRGKTAYRTVLLLPWAIPSYISVLVWKGMFQPEGLVNGLLGTDLNLLADPTGAQFLVIFVNIWLGVPFMMMSLS
;
A
#
# COMPACT_ATOMS: atom_id res chain seq x y z
N MET A 1 -18.38 -46.32 -38.88
CA MET A 1 -18.97 -45.08 -38.31
C MET A 1 -18.17 -44.50 -37.14
N GLN A 2 -17.73 -45.27 -36.14
CA GLN A 2 -16.98 -44.76 -34.98
C GLN A 2 -15.66 -44.00 -35.28
N LYS A 3 -14.89 -44.38 -36.31
CA LYS A 3 -13.64 -43.68 -36.66
C LYS A 3 -13.86 -42.28 -37.29
N VAL A 4 -15.00 -42.07 -37.95
CA VAL A 4 -15.38 -40.77 -38.53
C VAL A 4 -15.90 -39.86 -37.42
N TRP A 5 -16.68 -40.41 -36.50
CA TRP A 5 -17.20 -39.69 -35.33
C TRP A 5 -16.10 -39.26 -34.36
N ARG A 6 -15.08 -40.10 -34.17
CA ARG A 6 -13.92 -39.79 -33.30
C ARG A 6 -12.97 -38.77 -33.92
N ARG A 7 -12.88 -38.69 -35.26
CA ARG A 7 -12.18 -37.60 -35.95
C ARG A 7 -12.99 -36.31 -35.87
N ALA A 8 -14.30 -36.36 -36.14
CA ALA A 8 -15.18 -35.20 -36.02
C ALA A 8 -15.20 -34.61 -34.59
N PHE A 9 -15.22 -35.44 -33.55
CA PHE A 9 -15.22 -34.97 -32.15
C PHE A 9 -13.89 -34.35 -31.73
N VAL A 10 -12.76 -34.87 -32.21
CA VAL A 10 -11.43 -34.29 -31.96
C VAL A 10 -11.22 -33.01 -32.76
N THR A 11 -11.74 -32.92 -33.98
CA THR A 11 -11.74 -31.66 -34.74
C THR A 11 -12.68 -30.62 -34.12
N LEU A 12 -13.82 -31.02 -33.55
CA LEU A 12 -14.75 -30.11 -32.86
C LEU A 12 -14.13 -29.55 -31.56
N LEU A 13 -13.39 -30.38 -30.80
CA LEU A 13 -12.68 -29.98 -29.58
C LEU A 13 -11.44 -29.09 -29.86
N LEU A 14 -10.75 -29.32 -30.99
CA LEU A 14 -9.65 -28.45 -31.44
C LEU A 14 -10.16 -27.12 -32.00
N VAL A 15 -11.32 -27.10 -32.68
CA VAL A 15 -11.95 -25.87 -33.15
C VAL A 15 -12.58 -25.08 -31.99
N SER A 16 -13.09 -25.74 -30.94
CA SER A 16 -13.58 -25.05 -29.73
C SER A 16 -12.45 -24.44 -28.89
N MET A 17 -11.24 -25.04 -28.90
CA MET A 17 -10.06 -24.46 -28.23
C MET A 17 -9.40 -23.32 -29.04
N LEU A 18 -9.53 -23.32 -30.37
CA LEU A 18 -9.03 -22.25 -31.24
C LEU A 18 -10.00 -21.07 -31.41
N THR A 19 -11.28 -21.23 -31.06
CA THR A 19 -12.29 -20.15 -31.10
C THR A 19 -12.41 -19.38 -29.78
N ALA A 20 -11.84 -19.88 -28.68
CA ALA A 20 -11.70 -19.10 -27.44
C ALA A 20 -10.76 -17.89 -27.58
N GLY A 21 -9.94 -17.83 -28.64
CA GLY A 21 -9.06 -16.69 -28.96
C GLY A 21 -9.57 -15.75 -30.06
N CYS A 22 -10.81 -15.95 -30.56
CA CYS A 22 -11.42 -15.11 -31.60
C CYS A 22 -12.82 -14.63 -31.22
N LEU A 23 -13.08 -14.39 -29.92
CA LEU A 23 -14.06 -13.39 -29.54
C LEU A 23 -13.37 -12.04 -29.65
N GLY A 24 -13.29 -11.53 -30.87
CA GLY A 24 -13.08 -10.09 -31.06
C GLY A 24 -14.18 -9.41 -30.27
N VAL A 25 -13.78 -8.71 -29.21
CA VAL A 25 -14.60 -7.69 -28.56
C VAL A 25 -14.94 -6.72 -29.67
N GLY A 26 -16.13 -6.90 -30.25
CA GLY A 26 -16.73 -5.89 -31.09
C GLY A 26 -16.72 -4.60 -30.29
N GLN A 27 -16.36 -3.50 -30.95
CA GLN A 27 -16.51 -2.16 -30.40
C GLN A 27 -17.88 -2.05 -29.74
N ASN A 28 -17.93 -2.15 -28.42
CA ASN A 28 -19.10 -1.73 -27.68
C ASN A 28 -19.09 -0.23 -27.79
N GLU A 29 -20.07 0.27 -28.53
CA GLU A 29 -20.53 1.64 -28.44
C GLU A 29 -20.59 2.03 -26.96
N VAL A 30 -20.07 3.23 -26.69
CA VAL A 30 -20.19 3.95 -25.42
C VAL A 30 -21.58 3.71 -24.86
N ALA A 31 -21.65 3.15 -23.65
CA ALA A 31 -22.89 3.00 -22.92
C ALA A 31 -23.57 4.38 -22.83
N ARG A 32 -24.70 4.51 -23.52
CA ARG A 32 -25.64 5.59 -23.32
C ARG A 32 -26.22 5.44 -21.92
N SER A 33 -26.10 6.47 -21.08
CA SER A 33 -26.89 6.60 -19.87
C SER A 33 -28.37 6.72 -20.25
N GLY A 34 -29.19 5.85 -19.66
CA GLY A 34 -30.64 5.84 -19.90
C GLY A 34 -31.35 4.53 -19.57
N ASP A 35 -30.68 3.57 -18.94
CA ASP A 35 -31.36 2.38 -18.43
C ASP A 35 -30.95 2.15 -16.97
N ASP A 36 -31.80 2.59 -16.04
CA ASP A 36 -31.74 2.33 -14.58
C ASP A 36 -31.86 0.83 -14.23
N SER A 37 -31.54 -0.08 -15.17
CA SER A 37 -31.85 -1.52 -15.10
C SER A 37 -30.69 -2.45 -15.41
N ALA A 38 -29.49 -1.93 -15.70
CA ALA A 38 -28.29 -2.75 -15.81
C ALA A 38 -27.68 -3.00 -14.41
N ASP A 39 -27.60 -4.26 -14.00
CA ASP A 39 -26.91 -4.66 -12.78
C ASP A 39 -25.42 -4.27 -12.88
N VAL A 40 -24.96 -3.44 -11.94
CA VAL A 40 -23.56 -2.99 -11.82
C VAL A 40 -22.87 -3.84 -10.75
N HIS A 41 -21.72 -4.39 -11.09
CA HIS A 41 -20.87 -5.12 -10.15
C HIS A 41 -19.59 -4.32 -9.91
N LEU A 42 -19.31 -4.01 -8.65
CA LEU A 42 -18.10 -3.33 -8.21
C LEU A 42 -17.25 -4.26 -7.35
N THR A 43 -15.95 -4.17 -7.51
CA THR A 43 -14.96 -4.88 -6.68
C THR A 43 -14.14 -3.90 -5.84
N VAL A 44 -14.00 -4.18 -4.55
CA VAL A 44 -13.29 -3.29 -3.61
C VAL A 44 -12.25 -4.07 -2.83
N TRP A 45 -11.01 -3.55 -2.80
CA TRP A 45 -9.97 -4.06 -1.90
C TRP A 45 -9.83 -3.16 -0.67
N TYR A 46 -9.90 -3.77 0.52
CA TYR A 46 -9.73 -3.08 1.81
C TYR A 46 -8.61 -3.70 2.64
N THR A 47 -8.09 -2.93 3.58
CA THR A 47 -6.86 -3.25 4.34
C THR A 47 -7.06 -3.28 5.86
N PHE A 48 -8.32 -3.37 6.31
CA PHE A 48 -8.64 -3.58 7.71
C PHE A 48 -8.27 -5.00 8.16
N ALA A 49 -7.88 -5.17 9.42
CA ALA A 49 -7.54 -6.49 9.94
C ALA A 49 -8.76 -7.41 9.95
N ALA A 50 -8.55 -8.70 9.62
CA ALA A 50 -9.62 -9.68 9.61
C ALA A 50 -10.26 -9.83 11.00
N GLU A 51 -11.58 -9.96 11.04
CA GLU A 51 -12.41 -10.06 12.24
C GLU A 51 -12.30 -8.85 13.19
N SER A 52 -11.78 -7.72 12.71
CA SER A 52 -11.68 -6.50 13.51
C SER A 52 -12.99 -5.71 13.52
N LYS A 53 -13.08 -4.74 14.43
CA LYS A 53 -14.21 -3.81 14.45
C LYS A 53 -14.23 -2.94 13.20
N GLU A 54 -13.07 -2.52 12.68
CA GLU A 54 -12.98 -1.73 11.45
C GLU A 54 -13.52 -2.49 10.24
N GLU A 55 -13.17 -3.78 10.09
CA GLU A 55 -13.71 -4.61 9.02
C GLU A 55 -15.24 -4.70 9.11
N LYS A 56 -15.77 -4.89 10.32
CA LYS A 56 -17.22 -4.95 10.53
C LYS A 56 -17.91 -3.64 10.12
N VAL A 57 -17.43 -2.49 10.61
CA VAL A 57 -18.00 -1.17 10.28
C VAL A 57 -17.90 -0.88 8.77
N PHE A 58 -16.79 -1.27 8.14
CA PHE A 58 -16.63 -1.19 6.69
C PHE A 58 -17.69 -2.00 5.93
N LEU A 59 -17.86 -3.29 6.27
CA LEU A 59 -18.82 -4.15 5.59
C LEU A 59 -20.28 -3.70 5.81
N GLU A 60 -20.61 -3.17 6.99
CA GLU A 60 -21.91 -2.54 7.25
C GLU A 60 -22.13 -1.30 6.37
N SER A 61 -21.08 -0.51 6.14
CA SER A 61 -21.12 0.67 5.26
C SER A 61 -21.33 0.26 3.78
N ILE A 62 -20.72 -0.85 3.35
CA ILE A 62 -20.95 -1.45 2.02
C ILE A 62 -22.39 -1.93 1.89
N GLN A 63 -22.96 -2.57 2.92
CA GLN A 63 -24.36 -2.97 2.90
C GLN A 63 -25.29 -1.75 2.80
N SER A 64 -25.03 -0.70 3.57
CA SER A 64 -25.80 0.54 3.50
C SER A 64 -25.76 1.18 2.11
N PHE A 65 -24.63 1.09 1.40
CA PHE A 65 -24.53 1.57 0.02
C PHE A 65 -25.42 0.74 -0.93
N GLN A 66 -25.35 -0.59 -0.85
CA GLN A 66 -26.17 -1.47 -1.69
C GLN A 66 -27.68 -1.31 -1.41
N ASP A 67 -28.05 -1.00 -0.17
CA ASP A 67 -29.45 -0.71 0.20
C ASP A 67 -29.95 0.60 -0.44
N LEU A 68 -29.08 1.59 -0.62
CA LEU A 68 -29.36 2.85 -1.32
C LEU A 68 -29.34 2.68 -2.85
N HIS A 69 -28.53 1.76 -3.35
CA HIS A 69 -28.32 1.48 -4.77
C HIS A 69 -28.61 0.00 -5.10
N PRO A 70 -29.88 -0.42 -5.16
CA PRO A 70 -30.24 -1.83 -5.29
C PRO A 70 -29.81 -2.50 -6.62
N ASN A 71 -29.41 -1.70 -7.61
CA ASN A 71 -28.85 -2.15 -8.88
C ASN A 71 -27.31 -2.32 -8.83
N ILE A 72 -26.66 -1.96 -7.72
CA ILE A 72 -25.21 -2.09 -7.55
C ILE A 72 -24.93 -3.20 -6.53
N THR A 73 -24.14 -4.19 -6.93
CA THR A 73 -23.57 -5.21 -6.03
C THR A 73 -22.09 -4.92 -5.81
N VAL A 74 -21.63 -5.03 -4.56
CA VAL A 74 -20.24 -4.74 -4.20
C VAL A 74 -19.58 -5.97 -3.58
N ASP A 75 -18.52 -6.46 -4.24
CA ASP A 75 -17.68 -7.56 -3.77
C ASP A 75 -16.43 -7.01 -3.07
N ALA A 76 -16.39 -7.14 -1.74
CA ALA A 76 -15.28 -6.66 -0.91
C ALA A 76 -14.27 -7.77 -0.61
N THR A 77 -12.98 -7.53 -0.88
CA THR A 77 -11.87 -8.46 -0.61
C THR A 77 -10.85 -7.85 0.34
N LEU A 78 -10.52 -8.58 1.42
CA LEU A 78 -9.44 -8.21 2.33
C LEU A 78 -8.09 -8.45 1.66
N ILE A 79 -7.23 -7.44 1.69
CA ILE A 79 -5.83 -7.54 1.29
C ILE A 79 -4.97 -7.01 2.45
N PRO A 80 -3.91 -7.72 2.88
CA PRO A 80 -3.00 -7.20 3.89
C PRO A 80 -2.42 -5.84 3.48
N TYR A 81 -2.32 -4.90 4.44
CA TYR A 81 -1.88 -3.52 4.19
C TYR A 81 -0.55 -3.44 3.41
N ASP A 82 0.45 -4.21 3.84
CA ASP A 82 1.79 -4.22 3.24
C ASP A 82 1.81 -4.78 1.80
N ASP A 83 0.81 -5.59 1.45
CA ASP A 83 0.71 -6.23 0.14
C ASP A 83 -0.18 -5.47 -0.84
N ALA A 84 -1.07 -4.61 -0.35
CA ALA A 84 -2.15 -3.99 -1.13
C ALA A 84 -1.66 -3.32 -2.41
N VAL A 85 -0.65 -2.45 -2.30
CA VAL A 85 -0.09 -1.72 -3.44
C VAL A 85 0.55 -2.66 -4.47
N ASN A 86 1.32 -3.64 -4.01
CA ASN A 86 2.04 -4.56 -4.89
C ASN A 86 1.08 -5.51 -5.61
N GLN A 87 0.06 -6.01 -4.91
CA GLN A 87 -1.01 -6.80 -5.52
C GLN A 87 -1.81 -5.97 -6.52
N PHE A 88 -2.10 -4.69 -6.20
CA PHE A 88 -2.87 -3.84 -7.11
C PHE A 88 -2.09 -3.52 -8.38
N LYS A 89 -0.79 -3.20 -8.27
CA LYS A 89 0.09 -3.05 -9.43
C LYS A 89 0.09 -4.30 -10.29
N THR A 90 0.22 -5.48 -9.67
CA THR A 90 0.22 -6.77 -10.38
C THR A 90 -1.11 -7.03 -11.08
N ALA A 91 -2.22 -6.78 -10.40
CA ALA A 91 -3.56 -6.93 -10.96
C ALA A 91 -3.81 -5.94 -12.11
N ALA A 92 -3.36 -4.69 -11.96
CA ALA A 92 -3.47 -3.66 -13.00
C ALA A 92 -2.68 -4.02 -14.26
N ILE A 93 -1.46 -4.57 -14.13
CA ILE A 93 -0.71 -5.11 -15.29
C ILE A 93 -1.50 -6.22 -15.99
N GLY A 94 -2.19 -7.06 -15.21
CA GLY A 94 -3.05 -8.12 -15.72
C GLY A 94 -4.37 -7.65 -16.33
N GLY A 95 -4.76 -6.37 -16.14
CA GLY A 95 -6.08 -5.86 -16.53
C GLY A 95 -7.22 -6.32 -15.59
N GLU A 96 -6.88 -6.75 -14.38
CA GLU A 96 -7.79 -7.36 -13.40
C GLU A 96 -7.76 -6.59 -12.06
N ALA A 97 -7.36 -5.31 -12.09
CA ALA A 97 -7.40 -4.46 -10.89
C ALA A 97 -8.84 -4.28 -10.41
N PRO A 98 -9.08 -4.22 -9.08
CA PRO A 98 -10.41 -3.95 -8.54
C PRO A 98 -10.86 -2.53 -8.93
N ASP A 99 -12.17 -2.27 -8.86
CA ASP A 99 -12.73 -0.96 -9.15
C ASP A 99 -12.27 0.10 -8.15
N LEU A 100 -12.20 -0.26 -6.86
CA LEU A 100 -11.68 0.56 -5.79
C LEU A 100 -10.62 -0.16 -4.97
N MET A 101 -9.68 0.63 -4.43
CA MET A 101 -8.73 0.16 -3.43
C MET A 101 -8.58 1.21 -2.32
N ARG A 102 -8.56 0.74 -1.07
CA ARG A 102 -8.10 1.55 0.07
C ARG A 102 -6.58 1.73 0.01
N LEU A 103 -6.12 2.96 0.09
CA LEU A 103 -4.70 3.31 0.12
C LEU A 103 -4.38 4.31 1.23
N SER A 104 -3.09 4.40 1.55
CA SER A 104 -2.53 5.44 2.41
C SER A 104 -1.72 6.47 1.61
N SER A 105 -1.60 7.69 2.11
CA SER A 105 -0.91 8.81 1.43
C SER A 105 0.58 8.56 1.21
N ASP A 106 1.24 7.87 2.14
CA ASP A 106 2.65 7.44 2.03
C ASP A 106 2.85 6.37 0.93
N GLN A 107 1.80 5.61 0.59
CA GLN A 107 1.84 4.64 -0.50
C GLN A 107 1.72 5.30 -1.89
N LEU A 108 1.16 6.51 -1.99
CA LEU A 108 0.98 7.22 -3.25
C LEU A 108 2.29 7.45 -4.00
N GLY A 109 3.38 7.74 -3.28
CA GLY A 109 4.71 7.92 -3.87
C GLY A 109 5.18 6.69 -4.67
N SER A 110 4.76 5.49 -4.26
CA SER A 110 5.17 4.24 -4.88
C SER A 110 4.31 3.83 -6.08
N ILE A 111 3.07 4.35 -6.20
CA ILE A 111 2.09 3.93 -7.22
C ILE A 111 1.68 5.04 -8.18
N GLY A 112 1.72 6.31 -7.76
CA GLY A 112 1.18 7.45 -8.50
C GLY A 112 1.91 7.75 -9.81
N GLU A 113 3.17 7.37 -9.92
CA GLU A 113 3.99 7.49 -11.14
C GLU A 113 3.96 6.26 -12.03
N VAL A 114 3.46 5.12 -11.54
CA VAL A 114 3.42 3.89 -12.32
C VAL A 114 2.44 4.06 -13.47
N ARG A 115 2.83 3.58 -14.65
CA ARG A 115 2.02 3.54 -15.86
C ARG A 115 1.91 2.11 -16.38
N VAL A 116 0.70 1.77 -16.83
CA VAL A 116 0.45 0.61 -17.70
C VAL A 116 0.00 1.14 -19.04
N ASP A 117 0.74 0.81 -20.11
CA ASP A 117 0.49 1.26 -21.48
C ASP A 117 0.34 2.80 -21.61
N GLY A 118 1.14 3.55 -20.83
CA GLY A 118 1.12 5.02 -20.78
C GLY A 118 0.02 5.65 -19.91
N PHE A 119 -0.86 4.85 -19.30
CA PHE A 119 -1.92 5.33 -18.42
C PHE A 119 -1.57 5.14 -16.94
N PRO A 120 -2.00 6.05 -16.04
CA PRO A 120 -1.84 5.85 -14.60
C PRO A 120 -2.67 4.65 -14.13
N LEU A 121 -2.27 4.05 -13.02
CA LEU A 121 -3.02 2.94 -12.40
C LEU A 121 -4.30 3.43 -11.72
N LEU A 122 -4.28 4.64 -11.19
CA LEU A 122 -5.37 5.26 -10.45
C LEU A 122 -6.03 6.35 -11.32
N GLU A 123 -7.34 6.51 -11.18
CA GLU A 123 -8.11 7.55 -11.86
C GLU A 123 -7.88 8.92 -11.19
N ASP A 124 -7.67 9.97 -11.99
CA ASP A 124 -7.66 11.34 -11.48
C ASP A 124 -9.09 11.79 -11.17
N LEU A 125 -9.38 11.98 -9.88
CA LEU A 125 -10.69 12.30 -9.35
C LEU A 125 -11.07 13.78 -9.47
N ARG A 126 -10.16 14.68 -9.86
CA ARG A 126 -10.48 16.12 -9.98
C ARG A 126 -11.67 16.42 -10.88
N PRO A 127 -11.82 15.82 -12.07
CA PRO A 127 -13.00 16.03 -12.92
C PRO A 127 -14.26 15.38 -12.38
N HIS A 128 -14.12 14.39 -11.49
CA HIS A 128 -15.24 13.63 -10.94
C HIS A 128 -15.92 14.38 -9.80
N LEU A 129 -15.15 15.06 -8.95
CA LEU A 129 -15.65 15.74 -7.75
C LEU A 129 -15.86 17.24 -8.03
N THR A 130 -17.02 17.73 -7.64
CA THR A 130 -17.32 19.16 -7.55
C THR A 130 -16.49 19.83 -6.44
N PRO A 131 -16.29 21.16 -6.50
CA PRO A 131 -15.65 21.89 -5.42
C PRO A 131 -16.40 21.76 -4.09
N ALA A 132 -17.74 21.73 -4.11
CA ALA A 132 -18.57 21.51 -2.93
C ALA A 132 -18.24 20.19 -2.23
N GLU A 133 -18.15 19.08 -2.97
CA GLU A 133 -17.78 17.77 -2.42
C GLU A 133 -16.36 17.77 -1.87
N ARG A 134 -15.40 18.40 -2.57
CA ARG A 134 -14.01 18.53 -2.09
C ARG A 134 -13.90 19.31 -0.78
N GLN A 135 -14.73 20.33 -0.60
CA GLN A 135 -14.72 21.19 0.60
C GLN A 135 -15.24 20.50 1.86
N LEU A 136 -15.86 19.32 1.74
CA LEU A 136 -16.31 18.51 2.87
C LEU A 136 -15.15 17.92 3.69
N TYR A 137 -13.97 17.80 3.09
CA TYR A 137 -12.80 17.16 3.68
C TYR A 137 -11.75 18.17 4.15
N ASP A 138 -10.98 17.79 5.17
CA ASP A 138 -9.83 18.56 5.61
C ASP A 138 -8.89 18.87 4.43
N VAL A 139 -8.37 20.10 4.40
CA VAL A 139 -7.61 20.60 3.25
C VAL A 139 -6.30 19.84 3.11
N GLN A 140 -5.65 19.50 4.22
CA GLN A 140 -4.41 18.71 4.20
C GLN A 140 -4.69 17.26 3.87
N ALA A 141 -5.78 16.68 4.38
CA ALA A 141 -6.19 15.33 4.02
C ALA A 141 -6.45 15.18 2.52
N LEU A 142 -7.18 16.12 1.92
CA LEU A 142 -7.43 16.10 0.47
C LEU A 142 -6.13 16.30 -0.32
N HIS A 143 -5.26 17.22 0.12
CA HIS A 143 -3.97 17.47 -0.52
C HIS A 143 -3.04 16.26 -0.45
N ALA A 144 -3.01 15.56 0.68
CA ALA A 144 -2.23 14.35 0.87
C ALA A 144 -2.71 13.16 0.03
N MET A 145 -3.91 13.23 -0.55
CA MET A 145 -4.39 12.24 -1.52
C MET A 145 -4.01 12.57 -2.97
N ARG A 146 -3.13 13.56 -3.18
CA ARG A 146 -2.60 13.93 -4.51
C ARG A 146 -1.25 13.30 -4.79
N TYR A 147 -1.01 13.05 -6.07
CA TYR A 147 0.31 12.81 -6.62
C TYR A 147 0.53 13.73 -7.81
N GLY A 148 1.47 14.66 -7.70
CA GLY A 148 1.57 15.79 -8.63
C GLY A 148 0.25 16.56 -8.64
N ASP A 149 -0.30 16.81 -9.82
CA ASP A 149 -1.55 17.54 -9.94
C ASP A 149 -2.80 16.69 -9.71
N ALA A 150 -2.73 15.37 -9.93
CA ALA A 150 -3.88 14.47 -9.89
C ALA A 150 -4.34 14.19 -8.46
N LEU A 151 -5.66 14.11 -8.26
CA LEU A 151 -6.26 13.66 -7.00
C LEU A 151 -6.57 12.17 -7.13
N TYR A 152 -5.85 11.30 -6.42
CA TYR A 152 -5.98 9.85 -6.59
C TYR A 152 -6.87 9.16 -5.56
N GLY A 153 -7.33 9.86 -4.51
CA GLY A 153 -8.32 9.27 -3.62
C GLY A 153 -9.15 10.29 -2.84
N VAL A 154 -10.30 9.81 -2.39
CA VAL A 154 -11.16 10.54 -1.45
C VAL A 154 -10.71 10.20 -0.03
N PRO A 155 -10.33 11.18 0.81
CA PRO A 155 -9.81 10.91 2.14
C PRO A 155 -10.94 10.43 3.08
N ALA A 156 -10.68 9.35 3.81
CA ALA A 156 -11.64 8.70 4.71
C ALA A 156 -11.18 8.68 6.17
N SER A 157 -9.87 8.71 6.43
CA SER A 157 -9.34 8.78 7.79
C SER A 157 -7.93 9.33 7.82
N GLN A 158 -7.49 9.72 9.01
CA GLN A 158 -6.13 10.14 9.29
C GLN A 158 -5.63 9.47 10.56
N ASP A 159 -4.33 9.37 10.73
CA ASP A 159 -3.74 8.94 11.99
C ASP A 159 -2.31 9.47 12.13
N SER A 160 -1.86 9.42 13.37
CA SER A 160 -0.50 9.74 13.78
C SER A 160 -0.15 8.99 15.06
N LEU A 161 1.15 8.84 15.32
CA LEU A 161 1.66 8.24 16.54
C LEU A 161 1.40 9.16 17.73
N SER A 162 1.13 8.58 18.90
CA SER A 162 1.00 9.32 20.15
C SER A 162 1.56 8.52 21.32
N LEU A 163 1.70 9.15 22.50
CA LEU A 163 2.15 8.46 23.71
C LEU A 163 0.95 7.83 24.42
N LEU A 164 0.93 6.51 24.50
CA LEU A 164 -0.08 5.74 25.23
C LEU A 164 0.56 5.15 26.48
N TYR A 165 -0.20 5.06 27.58
CA TYR A 165 0.34 4.61 28.86
C TYR A 165 -0.67 3.78 29.66
N ASN A 166 -0.15 2.81 30.41
CA ASN A 166 -0.95 1.96 31.28
C ASN A 166 -1.05 2.58 32.68
N LYS A 167 -2.20 3.17 33.01
CA LYS A 167 -2.41 3.90 34.27
C LYS A 167 -2.14 3.06 35.50
N ALA A 168 -2.48 1.77 35.45
CA ALA A 168 -2.28 0.86 36.59
C ALA A 168 -0.78 0.70 36.94
N LEU A 169 0.12 0.75 35.94
CA LEU A 169 1.56 0.67 36.17
C LEU A 169 2.14 1.96 36.75
N PHE A 170 1.61 3.11 36.31
CA PHE A 170 1.94 4.43 36.88
C PHE A 170 1.47 4.54 38.34
N ASP A 171 0.21 4.20 38.62
CA ASP A 171 -0.39 4.25 39.95
C ASP A 171 0.33 3.32 40.94
N ALA A 172 0.70 2.11 40.48
CA ALA A 172 1.42 1.14 41.30
C ALA A 172 2.81 1.63 41.74
N ARG A 173 3.40 2.58 41.00
CA ARG A 173 4.71 3.15 41.27
C ARG A 173 4.67 4.58 41.79
N GLY A 174 3.50 5.22 41.80
CA GLY A 174 3.35 6.62 42.17
C GLY A 174 4.10 7.57 41.24
N VAL A 175 4.15 7.23 39.95
CA VAL A 175 4.70 8.10 38.90
C VAL A 175 3.55 8.92 38.33
N ASP A 176 3.75 10.24 38.18
CA ASP A 176 2.75 11.12 37.59
C ASP A 176 2.49 10.75 36.12
N TYR A 177 1.26 10.95 35.65
CA TYR A 177 0.92 10.64 34.27
C TYR A 177 1.56 11.63 33.28
N PRO A 178 1.80 11.20 32.03
CA PRO A 178 2.24 12.10 30.97
C PRO A 178 1.26 13.24 30.73
N ASP A 179 1.79 14.45 30.54
CA ASP A 179 1.01 15.64 30.18
C ASP A 179 1.68 16.43 29.05
N ALA A 180 1.04 17.52 28.61
CA ALA A 180 1.49 18.32 27.49
C ALA A 180 2.83 19.06 27.73
N THR A 181 3.30 19.14 28.97
CA THR A 181 4.55 19.81 29.36
C THR A 181 5.75 18.88 29.43
N TRP A 182 5.51 17.56 29.38
CA TRP A 182 6.58 16.57 29.41
C TRP A 182 7.60 16.78 28.29
N THR A 183 8.86 16.60 28.67
CA THR A 183 9.99 16.59 27.76
C THR A 183 10.46 15.17 27.51
N GLN A 184 11.35 14.99 26.54
CA GLN A 184 12.06 13.74 26.26
C GLN A 184 12.81 13.21 27.49
N ASP A 185 13.31 14.09 28.36
CA ASP A 185 13.98 13.73 29.60
C ASP A 185 12.99 13.28 30.68
N ASP A 186 11.83 13.93 30.78
CA ASP A 186 10.74 13.48 31.67
C ASP A 186 10.25 12.08 31.25
N LEU A 187 10.08 11.86 29.94
CA LEU A 187 9.71 10.56 29.39
C LEU A 187 10.74 9.49 29.77
N LEU A 188 12.05 9.78 29.61
CA LEU A 188 13.11 8.87 29.98
C LEU A 188 13.13 8.59 31.49
N ALA A 189 12.99 9.63 32.33
CA ALA A 189 12.97 9.48 33.79
C ALA A 189 11.78 8.65 34.28
N ALA A 190 10.60 8.85 33.68
CA ALA A 190 9.42 8.03 33.93
C ALA A 190 9.66 6.59 33.47
N ALA A 191 10.20 6.38 32.27
CA ALA A 191 10.50 5.06 31.75
C ALA A 191 11.50 4.31 32.64
N GLN A 192 12.55 4.96 33.14
CA GLN A 192 13.49 4.37 34.09
C GLN A 192 12.81 3.97 35.41
N SER A 193 11.93 4.82 35.94
CA SER A 193 11.19 4.55 37.18
C SER A 193 10.17 3.40 37.04
N LEU A 194 9.65 3.23 35.84
CA LEU A 194 8.66 2.20 35.46
C LEU A 194 9.30 0.93 34.89
N THR A 195 10.62 0.90 34.74
CA THR A 195 11.37 -0.29 34.35
C THR A 195 11.70 -1.13 35.57
N TYR A 196 11.18 -2.36 35.64
CA TYR A 196 11.43 -3.27 36.75
C TYR A 196 11.06 -4.71 36.43
N ASN A 197 11.81 -5.66 36.99
CA ASN A 197 11.60 -7.09 36.74
C ASN A 197 11.53 -7.38 35.23
N ASP A 198 10.36 -7.75 34.74
CA ASP A 198 10.02 -8.06 33.36
C ASP A 198 9.12 -6.99 32.70
N VAL A 199 8.97 -5.83 33.34
CA VAL A 199 8.26 -4.66 32.81
C VAL A 199 9.28 -3.63 32.36
N GLN A 200 9.15 -3.20 31.11
CA GLN A 200 9.90 -2.09 30.55
C GLN A 200 9.11 -0.78 30.66
N GLY A 201 9.83 0.32 30.87
CA GLY A 201 9.22 1.65 30.96
C GLY A 201 8.55 2.07 29.66
N LEU A 202 9.14 1.70 28.52
CA LEU A 202 8.70 2.09 27.19
C LEU A 202 8.81 0.92 26.21
N ALA A 203 7.81 0.74 25.36
CA ALA A 203 7.90 -0.09 24.18
C ALA A 203 8.02 0.79 22.93
N LEU A 204 9.11 0.63 22.18
CA LEU A 204 9.41 1.40 20.97
C LEU A 204 10.29 0.56 20.03
N PRO A 205 9.99 0.43 18.73
CA PRO A 205 10.84 -0.27 17.78
C PRO A 205 11.98 0.65 17.32
N VAL A 206 13.10 0.66 18.05
CA VAL A 206 14.24 1.58 17.81
C VAL A 206 14.90 1.43 16.42
N LYS A 207 14.58 0.36 15.69
CA LYS A 207 15.09 0.11 14.32
C LYS A 207 14.09 0.45 13.22
N SER A 208 13.00 1.14 13.55
CA SER A 208 11.96 1.52 12.59
C SER A 208 12.06 3.01 12.20
N PRO A 209 12.26 3.34 10.91
CA PRO A 209 12.26 4.73 10.46
C PRO A 209 10.96 5.48 10.77
N TYR A 210 9.80 4.80 10.70
CA TYR A 210 8.49 5.42 10.94
C TYR A 210 8.38 6.03 12.35
N TRP A 211 8.89 5.33 13.37
CA TRP A 211 8.92 5.83 14.76
C TRP A 211 10.02 6.88 14.98
N TRP A 212 11.06 6.89 14.15
CA TRP A 212 12.14 7.87 14.22
C TRP A 212 11.76 9.23 13.63
N PHE A 213 10.89 9.29 12.61
CA PHE A 213 10.58 10.54 11.91
C PHE A 213 10.05 11.65 12.82
N GLY A 214 9.21 11.31 13.80
CA GLY A 214 8.71 12.31 14.75
C GLY A 214 9.79 12.87 15.66
N LEU A 215 10.73 12.01 16.08
CA LEU A 215 11.89 12.42 16.87
C LEU A 215 12.80 13.33 16.05
N GLN A 216 13.09 12.94 14.80
CA GLN A 216 13.89 13.76 13.90
C GLN A 216 13.33 15.19 13.79
N ALA A 217 12.02 15.33 13.59
CA ALA A 217 11.37 16.64 13.52
C ALA A 217 11.49 17.42 14.84
N GLY A 218 11.28 16.78 16.00
CA GLY A 218 11.44 17.42 17.31
C GLY A 218 12.88 17.91 17.57
N PHE A 219 13.89 17.22 17.03
CA PHE A 219 15.28 17.64 17.11
C PHE A 219 15.68 18.65 16.00
N ASN A 220 14.73 19.29 15.32
CA ASN A 220 14.94 20.23 14.20
C ASN A 220 15.58 19.62 12.93
N GLY A 221 15.51 18.30 12.77
CA GLY A 221 15.88 17.63 11.53
C GLY A 221 14.74 17.64 10.50
N SER A 222 15.05 17.30 9.25
CA SER A 222 14.10 17.26 8.14
C SER A 222 14.36 16.08 7.21
N LEU A 223 13.30 15.46 6.70
CA LEU A 223 13.43 14.39 5.68
C LEU A 223 13.85 14.95 4.31
N PHE A 224 13.33 16.11 3.96
CA PHE A 224 13.62 16.83 2.73
C PHE A 224 13.84 18.32 3.02
N ASN A 225 14.71 18.96 2.25
CA ASN A 225 14.91 20.41 2.33
C ASN A 225 13.81 21.19 1.58
N ALA A 226 13.87 22.52 1.62
CA ALA A 226 12.89 23.38 0.95
C ALA A 226 12.87 23.25 -0.59
N ALA A 227 13.91 22.67 -1.19
CA ALA A 227 13.97 22.34 -2.62
C ALA A 227 13.41 20.95 -2.93
N GLY A 228 12.99 20.18 -1.92
CA GLY A 228 12.50 18.80 -2.07
C GLY A 228 13.61 17.75 -2.17
N GLU A 229 14.87 18.11 -1.91
CA GLU A 229 16.00 17.19 -1.95
C GLU A 229 16.14 16.46 -0.61
N PRO A 230 16.60 15.19 -0.59
CA PRO A 230 16.85 14.44 0.64
C PRO A 230 17.76 15.19 1.61
N SER A 231 17.36 15.19 2.87
CA SER A 231 18.13 15.81 3.95
C SER A 231 18.11 14.97 5.22
N VAL A 232 17.98 13.65 5.14
CA VAL A 232 17.81 12.79 6.32
C VAL A 232 18.96 12.90 7.33
N ASN A 233 20.13 13.38 6.89
CA ASN A 233 21.31 13.67 7.70
C ASN A 233 21.42 15.14 8.14
N SER A 234 20.33 15.91 8.12
CA SER A 234 20.27 17.30 8.58
C SER A 234 20.64 17.45 10.07
N ASN A 235 20.86 18.69 10.50
CA ASN A 235 21.12 19.01 11.90
C ASN A 235 20.05 18.41 12.83
N GLY A 236 20.47 17.80 13.94
CA GLY A 236 19.59 17.15 14.90
C GLY A 236 19.11 15.74 14.52
N SER A 237 19.23 15.31 13.26
CA SER A 237 18.86 13.95 12.85
C SER A 237 19.70 12.88 13.56
N ALA A 238 21.02 13.10 13.63
CA ALA A 238 21.95 12.19 14.29
C ALA A 238 21.66 12.11 15.80
N ASP A 239 21.38 13.25 16.45
CA ASP A 239 21.06 13.34 17.87
C ASP A 239 19.74 12.61 18.18
N ALA A 240 18.70 12.78 17.33
CA ALA A 240 17.44 12.05 17.46
C ALA A 240 17.64 10.53 17.32
N LEU A 241 18.48 10.10 16.37
CA LEU A 241 18.78 8.69 16.16
C LEU A 241 19.58 8.11 17.34
N GLU A 242 20.57 8.85 17.85
CA GLU A 242 21.34 8.47 19.03
C GLU A 242 20.44 8.34 20.26
N TRP A 243 19.60 9.33 20.52
CA TRP A 243 18.66 9.32 21.64
C TRP A 243 17.72 8.12 21.58
N MET A 244 17.13 7.85 20.40
CA MET A 244 16.24 6.69 20.20
C MET A 244 16.95 5.35 20.46
N MET A 245 18.20 5.20 20.00
CA MET A 245 18.99 3.98 20.19
C MET A 245 19.39 3.79 21.66
N ASN A 246 19.73 4.88 22.36
CA ASN A 246 20.17 4.83 23.75
C ASN A 246 19.05 4.42 24.73
N LEU A 247 17.77 4.60 24.39
CA LEU A 247 16.64 4.06 25.14
C LEU A 247 16.78 2.54 25.39
N GLU A 248 17.26 1.81 24.38
CA GLU A 248 17.50 0.37 24.47
C GLU A 248 18.95 0.08 24.89
N LEU A 249 19.93 0.63 24.18
CA LEU A 249 21.34 0.22 24.27
C LEU A 249 22.05 0.72 25.54
N GLU A 250 21.66 1.87 26.07
CA GLU A 250 22.30 2.48 27.25
C GLU A 250 21.40 2.42 28.49
N HIS A 251 20.13 2.80 28.34
CA HIS A 251 19.20 2.94 29.46
C HIS A 251 18.43 1.66 29.79
N GLY A 252 18.30 0.74 28.82
CA GLY A 252 17.58 -0.52 29.02
C GLY A 252 16.09 -0.36 29.35
N VAL A 253 15.50 0.79 29.04
CA VAL A 253 14.07 1.08 29.29
C VAL A 253 13.15 0.56 28.19
N VAL A 254 13.74 0.14 27.07
CA VAL A 254 13.10 -0.60 25.96
C VAL A 254 13.64 -2.02 25.96
N ALA A 255 12.78 -3.02 25.72
CA ALA A 255 13.21 -4.41 25.62
C ALA A 255 14.05 -4.64 24.35
N THR A 256 15.09 -5.46 24.48
CA THR A 256 16.03 -5.70 23.39
C THR A 256 15.36 -6.22 22.13
N GLY A 257 15.67 -5.58 20.99
CA GLY A 257 15.19 -6.02 19.68
C GLY A 257 13.68 -5.85 19.46
N THR A 258 13.02 -4.95 20.20
CA THR A 258 11.58 -4.69 20.06
C THR A 258 11.22 -4.37 18.61
N GLN A 259 10.22 -5.08 18.08
CA GLN A 259 9.66 -4.90 16.73
C GLN A 259 8.23 -4.36 16.83
N PRO A 260 7.62 -3.79 15.77
CA PRO A 260 6.26 -3.24 15.85
C PRO A 260 5.21 -4.20 16.45
N GLU A 261 5.21 -5.47 16.03
CA GLU A 261 4.32 -6.49 16.61
C GLU A 261 4.70 -6.85 18.05
N GLY A 262 6.00 -6.86 18.37
CA GLY A 262 6.51 -7.11 19.72
C GLY A 262 6.11 -5.98 20.68
N MET A 263 6.18 -4.73 20.23
CA MET A 263 5.78 -3.53 20.96
C MET A 263 4.30 -3.63 21.37
N LYS A 264 3.40 -3.93 20.40
CA LYS A 264 1.97 -4.15 20.67
C LYS A 264 1.76 -5.26 21.70
N ASN A 265 2.45 -6.40 21.52
CA ASN A 265 2.33 -7.56 22.40
C ASN A 265 2.85 -7.30 23.83
N GLN A 266 3.92 -6.53 23.98
CA GLN A 266 4.43 -6.10 25.29
C GLN A 266 3.39 -5.25 26.02
N PHE A 267 2.75 -4.30 25.31
CA PHE A 267 1.76 -3.42 25.94
C PHE A 267 0.50 -4.18 26.37
N ILE A 268 -0.12 -5.00 25.50
CA ILE A 268 -1.29 -5.82 25.87
C ILE A 268 -0.99 -6.79 27.03
N GLY A 269 0.26 -7.27 27.11
CA GLY A 269 0.73 -8.15 28.17
C GLY A 269 1.07 -7.45 29.49
N SER A 270 0.91 -6.12 29.57
CA SER A 270 1.37 -5.29 30.69
C SER A 270 2.88 -5.45 30.99
N LYS A 271 3.68 -5.70 29.95
CA LYS A 271 5.15 -5.75 29.98
C LYS A 271 5.80 -4.44 29.56
N ALA A 272 4.99 -3.45 29.18
CA ALA A 272 5.43 -2.09 28.92
C ALA A 272 4.51 -1.10 29.62
N ALA A 273 5.08 -0.10 30.31
CA ALA A 273 4.31 0.94 30.98
C ALA A 273 3.82 2.03 30.03
N MET A 274 4.63 2.37 29.03
CA MET A 274 4.30 3.29 27.95
C MET A 274 4.55 2.65 26.59
N VAL A 275 3.86 3.13 25.57
CA VAL A 275 4.07 2.74 24.17
C VAL A 275 3.83 3.96 23.27
N VAL A 276 4.67 4.14 22.25
CA VAL A 276 4.40 5.11 21.18
C VAL A 276 3.68 4.36 20.07
N ASP A 277 2.40 4.64 19.83
CA ASP A 277 1.61 3.92 18.83
C ASP A 277 0.43 4.78 18.34
N GLY A 278 -0.25 4.31 17.29
CA GLY A 278 -1.39 4.99 16.70
C GLY A 278 -2.77 4.47 17.14
N PRO A 279 -3.83 5.12 16.66
CA PRO A 279 -5.22 4.80 17.02
C PRO A 279 -5.67 3.41 16.54
N TRP A 280 -5.05 2.85 15.50
CA TRP A 280 -5.38 1.53 14.91
C TRP A 280 -5.26 0.36 15.91
N ASN A 281 -4.43 0.48 16.95
CA ASN A 281 -4.32 -0.56 17.99
C ASN A 281 -5.15 -0.26 19.25
N TRP A 282 -5.77 0.92 19.35
CA TRP A 282 -6.44 1.36 20.57
C TRP A 282 -7.61 0.44 20.98
N ALA A 283 -8.42 0.02 20.01
CA ALA A 283 -9.51 -0.93 20.27
C ALA A 283 -8.98 -2.27 20.83
N THR A 284 -7.84 -2.75 20.33
CA THR A 284 -7.16 -3.96 20.81
C THR A 284 -6.63 -3.79 22.24
N TYR A 285 -6.09 -2.61 22.56
CA TYR A 285 -5.63 -2.29 23.91
C TYR A 285 -6.77 -2.27 24.93
N LYS A 286 -7.92 -1.67 24.60
CA LYS A 286 -9.11 -1.74 25.46
C LYS A 286 -9.66 -3.16 25.60
N ALA A 287 -9.69 -3.93 24.51
CA ALA A 287 -10.17 -5.32 24.54
C ALA A 287 -9.34 -6.21 25.47
N SER A 288 -8.05 -5.88 25.63
CA SER A 288 -7.13 -6.52 26.57
C SER A 288 -7.36 -6.13 28.04
N ARG A 289 -8.38 -5.32 28.34
CA ARG A 289 -8.80 -4.85 29.68
C ARG A 289 -7.76 -3.99 30.40
N LEU A 290 -6.94 -3.27 29.64
CA LEU A 290 -6.04 -2.26 30.18
C LEU A 290 -6.77 -0.93 30.43
N ASP A 291 -6.43 -0.22 31.50
CA ASP A 291 -6.80 1.19 31.66
C ASP A 291 -5.71 2.05 31.01
N VAL A 292 -5.98 2.45 29.77
CA VAL A 292 -5.02 3.14 28.91
C VAL A 292 -5.32 4.64 28.92
N GLY A 293 -4.29 5.44 29.16
CA GLY A 293 -4.29 6.87 28.88
C GLY A 293 -3.57 7.18 27.58
N GLN A 294 -3.85 8.37 27.03
CA GLN A 294 -3.14 8.93 25.90
C GLN A 294 -2.66 10.34 26.29
N ALA A 295 -1.51 10.73 25.75
CA ALA A 295 -0.93 12.05 25.89
C ALA A 295 -0.18 12.43 24.61
N LEU A 296 0.05 13.73 24.42
CA LEU A 296 0.91 14.22 23.35
C LEU A 296 2.32 13.65 23.49
N LEU A 297 3.00 13.43 22.37
CA LEU A 297 4.43 13.14 22.38
C LEU A 297 5.21 14.33 22.98
N PRO A 298 6.32 14.05 23.69
CA PRO A 298 6.99 15.07 24.48
C PRO A 298 7.64 16.18 23.64
N LEU A 299 7.98 17.27 24.32
CA LEU A 299 8.87 18.31 23.82
C LEU A 299 10.32 17.80 23.82
N VAL A 300 11.17 18.41 23.01
CA VAL A 300 12.63 18.23 23.04
C VAL A 300 13.25 19.47 23.70
N ASP A 301 13.90 19.34 24.86
CA ASP A 301 14.38 20.46 25.66
C ASP A 301 15.37 21.37 24.92
N GLU A 302 16.27 20.79 24.12
CA GLU A 302 17.29 21.53 23.40
C GLU A 302 16.71 22.46 22.33
N THR A 303 15.58 22.08 21.73
CA THR A 303 14.95 22.80 20.62
C THR A 303 13.70 23.57 21.05
N GLY A 304 13.03 23.12 22.11
CA GLY A 304 11.70 23.56 22.50
C GLY A 304 10.58 23.06 21.57
N GLU A 305 10.90 22.24 20.58
CA GLU A 305 9.95 21.72 19.60
C GLU A 305 9.28 20.44 20.11
N ARG A 306 8.04 20.20 19.68
CA ARG A 306 7.35 18.94 19.98
C ARG A 306 7.83 17.85 19.03
N ILE A 307 7.98 16.64 19.53
CA ILE A 307 8.12 15.46 18.67
C ILE A 307 6.88 15.40 17.76
N ALA A 308 7.12 15.58 16.47
CA ALA A 308 6.08 15.83 15.45
C ALA A 308 6.01 14.63 14.48
N PRO A 309 5.34 13.53 14.86
CA PRO A 309 5.23 12.32 14.04
C PRO A 309 4.59 12.61 12.68
N LEU A 310 4.82 11.72 11.71
CA LEU A 310 4.13 11.81 10.44
C LEU A 310 2.61 11.66 10.64
N VAL A 311 1.85 12.52 9.97
CA VAL A 311 0.41 12.37 9.79
C VAL A 311 0.20 11.70 8.44
N THR A 312 -0.46 10.55 8.47
CA THR A 312 -0.74 9.78 7.26
C THR A 312 -2.24 9.65 7.05
N TYR A 313 -2.68 9.83 5.81
CA TYR A 313 -4.08 9.88 5.44
C TYR A 313 -4.45 8.62 4.68
N LYS A 314 -5.62 8.06 4.94
CA LYS A 314 -6.15 6.92 4.20
C LYS A 314 -7.37 7.37 3.43
N GLY A 315 -7.53 6.81 2.25
CA GLY A 315 -8.65 7.11 1.40
C GLY A 315 -8.96 5.99 0.42
N TRP A 316 -9.91 6.27 -0.47
CA TRP A 316 -10.39 5.35 -1.48
C TRP A 316 -9.98 5.86 -2.86
N ALA A 317 -9.15 5.08 -3.57
CA ALA A 317 -8.83 5.33 -4.97
C ALA A 317 -9.73 4.52 -5.88
N VAL A 318 -10.04 5.11 -7.03
CA VAL A 318 -10.71 4.42 -8.14
C VAL A 318 -9.66 3.98 -9.16
N SER A 319 -9.77 2.76 -9.65
CA SER A 319 -8.88 2.23 -10.69
C SER A 319 -9.09 2.94 -12.03
N LYS A 320 -8.00 3.27 -12.74
CA LYS A 320 -8.07 3.79 -14.11
C LYS A 320 -8.73 2.80 -15.07
N GLN A 321 -8.65 1.51 -14.76
CA GLN A 321 -9.21 0.40 -15.53
C GLN A 321 -10.69 0.11 -15.24
N SER A 322 -11.27 0.70 -14.19
CA SER A 322 -12.69 0.48 -13.87
C SER A 322 -13.58 0.92 -15.04
N ALA A 323 -14.47 0.04 -15.47
CA ALA A 323 -15.49 0.36 -16.47
C ALA A 323 -16.66 1.15 -15.89
N GLN A 324 -16.81 1.16 -14.56
CA GLN A 324 -17.97 1.68 -13.82
C GLN A 324 -17.60 2.90 -12.97
N LYS A 325 -16.78 3.81 -13.52
CA LYS A 325 -16.17 4.92 -12.76
C LYS A 325 -17.15 5.78 -11.97
N LEU A 326 -18.35 6.03 -12.50
CA LEU A 326 -19.35 6.84 -11.80
C LEU A 326 -19.80 6.16 -10.51
N ALA A 327 -20.23 4.89 -10.61
CA ALA A 327 -20.60 4.08 -9.46
C ALA A 327 -19.42 3.88 -8.50
N SER A 328 -18.20 3.75 -9.03
CA SER A 328 -16.99 3.63 -8.23
C SER A 328 -16.67 4.90 -7.42
N VAL A 329 -16.81 6.07 -8.02
CA VAL A 329 -16.63 7.36 -7.33
C VAL A 329 -17.74 7.58 -6.31
N GLU A 330 -18.98 7.23 -6.64
CA GLU A 330 -20.12 7.31 -5.72
C GLU A 330 -19.91 6.44 -4.48
N LEU A 331 -19.42 5.21 -4.67
CA LEU A 331 -19.02 4.34 -3.56
C LEU A 331 -17.87 4.93 -2.74
N ALA A 332 -16.85 5.52 -3.38
CA ALA A 332 -15.74 6.16 -2.67
C ALA A 332 -16.19 7.37 -1.83
N LEU A 333 -17.15 8.16 -2.34
CA LEU A 333 -17.77 9.27 -1.61
C LEU A 333 -18.63 8.77 -0.44
N HIS A 334 -19.44 7.72 -0.65
CA HIS A 334 -20.23 7.10 0.43
C HIS A 334 -19.35 6.57 1.56
N LEU A 335 -18.29 5.83 1.23
CA LEU A 335 -17.32 5.31 2.20
C LEU A 335 -16.50 6.41 2.90
N SER A 336 -16.49 7.62 2.35
CA SER A 336 -15.86 8.80 2.95
C SER A 336 -16.87 9.78 3.55
N SER A 337 -18.16 9.44 3.58
CA SER A 337 -19.22 10.33 4.06
C SER A 337 -19.09 10.62 5.56
N GLU A 338 -19.72 11.72 5.99
CA GLU A 338 -19.79 12.11 7.41
C GLU A 338 -20.28 10.96 8.30
N ASP A 339 -21.38 10.31 7.93
CA ASP A 339 -21.99 9.25 8.74
C ASP A 339 -21.07 8.03 8.88
N VAL A 340 -20.45 7.60 7.78
CA VAL A 340 -19.50 6.47 7.79
C VAL A 340 -18.28 6.82 8.64
N GLN A 341 -17.67 7.99 8.42
CA GLN A 341 -16.51 8.42 9.19
C GLN A 341 -16.82 8.60 10.69
N LYS A 342 -18.02 9.10 11.04
CA LYS A 342 -18.46 9.21 12.43
C LYS A 342 -18.63 7.83 13.06
N SER A 343 -19.22 6.88 12.34
CA SER A 343 -19.33 5.49 12.82
C SER A 343 -17.97 4.87 13.08
N PHE A 344 -17.00 5.05 12.18
CA PHE A 344 -15.62 4.61 12.40
C PHE A 344 -14.99 5.28 13.63
N ALA A 345 -15.12 6.59 13.78
CA ALA A 345 -14.56 7.32 14.91
C ALA A 345 -15.09 6.77 16.25
N LEU A 346 -16.42 6.63 16.38
CA LEU A 346 -17.04 6.22 17.65
C LEU A 346 -16.87 4.73 17.97
N GLU A 347 -16.82 3.85 16.96
CA GLU A 347 -16.72 2.40 17.18
C GLU A 347 -15.29 1.88 17.27
N THR A 348 -14.36 2.53 16.56
CA THR A 348 -13.00 2.02 16.32
C THR A 348 -11.89 3.00 16.66
N TYR A 349 -12.20 4.23 17.06
CA TYR A 349 -11.23 5.30 17.33
C TYR A 349 -10.43 5.77 16.10
N THR A 350 -10.92 5.48 14.90
CA THR A 350 -10.31 5.96 13.65
C THR A 350 -10.60 7.45 13.46
N ILE A 351 -9.56 8.27 13.27
CA ILE A 351 -9.73 9.72 13.27
C ILE A 351 -10.29 10.19 11.91
N PRO A 352 -11.41 10.94 11.90
CA PRO A 352 -12.06 11.37 10.67
C PRO A 352 -11.30 12.50 9.97
N THR A 353 -11.48 12.61 8.66
CA THR A 353 -11.02 13.71 7.80
C THR A 353 -12.16 14.62 7.35
N HIS A 354 -13.43 14.22 7.55
CA HIS A 354 -14.58 15.06 7.26
C HIS A 354 -14.63 16.27 8.19
N ARG A 355 -14.73 17.48 7.63
CA ARG A 355 -14.54 18.73 8.39
C ARG A 355 -15.57 18.94 9.48
N THR A 356 -16.82 18.53 9.27
CA THR A 356 -17.89 18.69 10.27
C THR A 356 -17.58 17.92 11.55
N LEU A 357 -16.93 16.75 11.43
CA LEU A 357 -16.55 15.90 12.56
C LEU A 357 -15.41 16.47 13.39
N SER A 358 -14.64 17.41 12.84
CA SER A 358 -13.61 18.12 13.59
C SER A 358 -14.18 18.93 14.76
N GLN A 359 -15.47 19.26 14.80
CA GLN A 359 -16.13 19.99 15.89
C GLN A 359 -17.36 19.24 16.41
N ASP A 360 -17.57 17.99 15.97
CA ASP A 360 -18.69 17.17 16.45
C ASP A 360 -18.54 16.89 17.95
N ALA A 361 -19.62 17.06 18.70
CA ALA A 361 -19.59 16.97 20.14
C ALA A 361 -19.34 15.54 20.64
N GLU A 362 -19.81 14.50 19.94
CA GLU A 362 -19.57 13.11 20.35
C GLU A 362 -18.11 12.73 20.14
N VAL A 363 -17.53 13.15 19.01
CA VAL A 363 -16.11 12.96 18.70
C VAL A 363 -15.21 13.72 19.68
N ARG A 364 -15.46 15.01 19.90
CA ARG A 364 -14.62 15.86 20.78
C ARG A 364 -14.74 15.55 22.26
N ASN A 365 -15.88 15.03 22.72
CA ASN A 365 -16.05 14.67 24.13
C ASN A 365 -15.40 13.32 24.48
N ASP A 366 -15.05 12.49 23.50
CA ASP A 366 -14.22 11.31 23.75
C ASP A 366 -12.74 11.74 23.90
N PRO A 367 -12.13 11.55 25.08
CA PRO A 367 -10.78 12.03 25.35
C PRO A 367 -9.71 11.36 24.47
N VAL A 368 -9.97 10.17 23.95
CA VAL A 368 -9.05 9.45 23.07
C VAL A 368 -9.06 10.07 21.69
N LEU A 369 -10.25 10.26 21.12
CA LEU A 369 -10.41 10.89 19.80
C LEU A 369 -9.85 12.30 19.83
N SER A 370 -10.23 13.11 20.83
CA SER A 370 -9.68 14.46 20.99
C SER A 370 -8.16 14.45 21.14
N GLY A 371 -7.61 13.55 21.96
CA GLY A 371 -6.18 13.48 22.19
C GLY A 371 -5.37 13.14 20.94
N PHE A 372 -5.84 12.21 20.10
CA PHE A 372 -5.20 11.93 18.80
C PHE A 372 -5.38 13.07 17.80
N MET A 373 -6.53 13.76 17.79
CA MET A 373 -6.73 14.95 16.97
C MET A 373 -5.74 16.07 17.36
N ASP A 374 -5.56 16.31 18.66
CA ASP A 374 -4.60 17.30 19.17
C ASP A 374 -3.14 16.90 18.79
N GLN A 375 -2.81 15.61 18.83
CA GLN A 375 -1.52 15.10 18.36
C GLN A 375 -1.31 15.34 16.87
N ILE A 376 -2.33 15.10 16.03
CA ILE A 376 -2.30 15.31 14.58
C ILE A 376 -2.07 16.79 14.24
N GLU A 377 -2.67 17.72 14.98
CA GLU A 377 -2.46 19.16 14.79
C GLU A 377 -0.98 19.59 14.99
N THR A 378 -0.22 18.80 15.75
CA THR A 378 1.22 19.00 15.99
C THR A 378 2.13 18.10 15.14
N GLY A 379 1.55 17.22 14.32
CA GLY A 379 2.28 16.31 13.46
C GLY A 379 2.70 16.93 12.13
N THR A 380 3.55 16.21 11.39
CA THR A 380 4.03 16.62 10.07
C THR A 380 3.31 15.83 8.97
N PRO A 381 2.58 16.45 8.03
CA PRO A 381 1.98 15.71 6.92
C PRO A 381 3.04 14.96 6.11
N ALA A 382 2.85 13.65 5.90
CA ALA A 382 3.78 12.85 5.12
C ALA A 382 3.82 13.31 3.65
N PRO A 383 5.00 13.59 3.07
CA PRO A 383 5.10 13.90 1.65
C PRO A 383 4.62 12.72 0.79
N THR A 384 3.90 12.99 -0.29
CA THR A 384 3.37 11.94 -1.19
C THR A 384 4.26 11.69 -2.41
N THR A 385 5.52 12.14 -2.36
CA THR A 385 6.47 12.07 -3.46
C THR A 385 7.07 10.66 -3.59
N ARG A 386 7.57 10.33 -4.78
CA ARG A 386 8.32 9.08 -4.99
C ARG A 386 9.58 9.00 -4.15
N ALA A 387 10.23 10.15 -3.93
CA ALA A 387 11.36 10.26 -3.02
C ALA A 387 11.00 9.82 -1.58
N MET A 388 9.82 10.20 -1.08
CA MET A 388 9.35 9.73 0.23
C MET A 388 9.11 8.22 0.23
N ALA A 389 8.58 7.64 -0.85
CA ALA A 389 8.39 6.19 -0.93
C ALA A 389 9.69 5.38 -0.90
N GLN A 390 10.83 5.97 -1.31
CA GLN A 390 12.15 5.32 -1.29
C GLN A 390 12.91 5.52 0.03
N ILE A 391 12.44 6.38 0.93
CA ILE A 391 13.20 6.79 2.11
C ILE A 391 13.45 5.66 3.12
N TYR A 392 12.56 4.67 3.15
CA TYR A 392 12.55 3.63 4.19
C TYR A 392 13.73 2.68 4.08
N ASP A 393 14.07 2.19 2.88
CA ASP A 393 15.10 1.15 2.72
C ASP A 393 16.52 1.62 3.12
N PRO A 394 16.99 2.81 2.68
CA PRO A 394 18.28 3.35 3.15
C PRO A 394 18.30 3.60 4.66
N LEU A 395 17.18 4.08 5.23
CA LEU A 395 17.09 4.35 6.66
C LEU A 395 17.05 3.07 7.51
N VAL A 396 16.34 2.03 7.09
CA VAL A 396 16.39 0.72 7.77
C VAL A 396 17.85 0.24 7.84
N THR A 397 18.59 0.37 6.74
CA THR A 397 20.01 0.00 6.71
C THR A 397 20.85 0.85 7.65
N ALA A 398 20.66 2.18 7.68
CA ALA A 398 21.38 3.07 8.58
C ALA A 398 21.07 2.78 10.07
N LEU A 399 19.80 2.61 10.42
CA LEU A 399 19.39 2.28 11.79
C LEU A 399 20.00 0.95 12.25
N GLU A 400 20.04 -0.07 11.39
CA GLU A 400 20.72 -1.34 11.69
C GLU A 400 22.24 -1.17 11.85
N GLN A 401 22.89 -0.31 11.04
CA GLN A 401 24.33 -0.05 11.16
C GLN A 401 24.70 0.59 12.50
N VAL A 402 23.89 1.57 12.96
CA VAL A 402 24.06 2.23 14.26
C VAL A 402 23.80 1.24 15.38
N TYR A 403 22.70 0.49 15.30
CA TYR A 403 22.33 -0.52 16.30
C TYR A 403 23.41 -1.61 16.45
N ALA A 404 24.03 -2.03 15.34
CA ALA A 404 25.13 -3.00 15.34
C ALA A 404 26.49 -2.40 15.75
N GLY A 405 26.58 -1.08 15.96
CA GLY A 405 27.82 -0.38 16.28
C GLY A 405 28.83 -0.36 15.13
N THR A 406 28.37 -0.56 13.89
CA THR A 406 29.23 -0.59 12.69
C THR A 406 29.47 0.80 12.10
N ALA A 407 28.61 1.76 12.41
CA ALA A 407 28.76 3.18 12.10
C ALA A 407 28.16 4.01 13.25
N ASN A 408 28.62 5.26 13.41
CA ASN A 408 27.95 6.21 14.30
C ASN A 408 26.70 6.83 13.61
N PRO A 409 25.77 7.46 14.35
CA PRO A 409 24.53 8.00 13.79
C PRO A 409 24.73 8.94 12.60
N GLN A 410 25.66 9.89 12.66
CA GLN A 410 25.91 10.82 11.57
C GLN A 410 26.44 10.11 10.32
N GLU A 411 27.43 9.21 10.49
CA GLU A 411 28.01 8.45 9.38
C GLU A 411 26.97 7.56 8.68
N ALA A 412 26.12 6.89 9.44
CA ALA A 412 25.06 6.04 8.91
C ALA A 412 24.02 6.85 8.13
N LEU A 413 23.59 8.00 8.67
CA LEU A 413 22.64 8.89 8.01
C LEU A 413 23.24 9.57 6.77
N ASP A 414 24.53 9.94 6.79
CA ASP A 414 25.24 10.44 5.60
C ASP A 414 25.24 9.40 4.47
N GLY A 415 25.48 8.12 4.83
CA GLY A 415 25.40 6.99 3.90
C GLY A 415 23.98 6.82 3.32
N ALA A 416 22.96 6.81 4.19
CA ALA A 416 21.57 6.71 3.76
C ALA A 416 21.13 7.89 2.87
N ASN A 417 21.55 9.12 3.21
CA ASN A 417 21.23 10.30 2.41
C ASN A 417 21.88 10.24 1.03
N ALA A 418 23.14 9.82 0.95
CA ALA A 418 23.84 9.65 -0.32
C ALA A 418 23.21 8.56 -1.18
N GLU A 419 22.84 7.42 -0.58
CA GLU A 419 22.12 6.34 -1.26
C GLU A 419 20.77 6.84 -1.79
N LEU A 420 19.99 7.54 -0.95
CA LEU A 420 18.70 8.09 -1.35
C LEU A 420 18.82 9.12 -2.48
N ILE A 421 19.83 9.99 -2.46
CA ILE A 421 20.13 10.91 -3.57
C ILE A 421 20.43 10.12 -4.86
N SER A 422 21.23 9.05 -4.77
CA SER A 422 21.53 8.19 -5.93
C SER A 422 20.27 7.53 -6.48
N GLN A 423 19.47 6.91 -5.60
CA GLN A 423 18.21 6.27 -5.97
C GLN A 423 17.26 7.26 -6.63
N ILE A 424 17.15 8.48 -6.10
CA ILE A 424 16.30 9.55 -6.65
C ILE A 424 16.81 10.04 -8.01
N ALA A 425 18.13 10.21 -8.18
CA ALA A 425 18.72 10.63 -9.44
C ALA A 425 18.52 9.60 -10.56
N GLU A 426 18.39 8.32 -10.20
CA GLU A 426 18.12 7.20 -11.11
C GLU A 426 16.61 7.00 -11.39
N LEU A 427 15.71 7.74 -10.71
CA LEU A 427 14.28 7.62 -10.95
C LEU A 427 13.92 8.17 -12.34
N GLU A 428 13.67 7.26 -13.27
CA GLU A 428 13.04 7.62 -14.53
C GLU A 428 11.61 8.12 -14.29
N GLN A 429 11.26 9.28 -14.86
CA GLN A 429 9.91 9.80 -14.81
C GLN A 429 9.09 9.21 -15.94
N ALA A 430 7.94 8.63 -15.60
CA ALA A 430 7.00 8.19 -16.60
C ALA A 430 6.50 9.39 -17.43
N ALA A 431 6.22 9.17 -18.71
CA ALA A 431 5.65 10.19 -19.57
C ALA A 431 4.32 10.73 -18.99
N THR A 432 4.03 12.00 -19.27
CA THR A 432 2.74 12.60 -18.91
C THR A 432 1.62 11.75 -19.50
N PRO A 433 0.59 11.40 -18.71
CA PRO A 433 -0.51 10.61 -19.23
C PRO A 433 -1.23 11.35 -20.37
N PRO A 434 -1.87 10.62 -21.30
CA PRO A 434 -2.65 11.24 -22.37
C PRO A 434 -3.69 12.21 -21.81
N SER A 435 -3.74 13.42 -22.36
CA SER A 435 -4.72 14.43 -21.96
C SER A 435 -6.14 13.98 -22.32
N ASN A 436 -7.08 14.10 -21.37
CA ASN A 436 -8.51 13.88 -21.58
C ASN A 436 -9.32 15.16 -21.29
N GLN A 437 -8.88 16.29 -21.88
CA GLN A 437 -9.53 17.59 -21.70
C GLN A 437 -11.02 17.54 -22.07
N GLY A 438 -11.85 18.14 -21.21
CA GLY A 438 -13.31 18.15 -21.35
C GLY A 438 -14.00 16.90 -20.81
N TYR A 439 -13.27 15.87 -20.37
CA TYR A 439 -13.89 14.74 -19.67
C TYR A 439 -14.42 15.19 -18.32
N ARG A 440 -15.74 15.12 -18.15
CA ARG A 440 -16.47 15.61 -16.96
C ARG A 440 -16.24 17.08 -16.59
N THR A 441 -15.66 17.87 -17.50
CA THR A 441 -15.48 19.31 -17.31
C THR A 441 -16.13 20.12 -18.42
N VAL A 442 -16.50 21.36 -18.09
CA VAL A 442 -16.96 22.34 -19.08
C VAL A 442 -16.50 23.75 -18.74
N SER A 443 -16.06 24.48 -19.76
CA SER A 443 -15.70 25.89 -19.63
C SER A 443 -16.96 26.77 -19.55
N VAL A 444 -17.03 27.60 -18.51
CA VAL A 444 -18.08 28.59 -18.33
C VAL A 444 -17.47 29.98 -18.24
N ASN A 445 -18.09 30.91 -18.97
CA ASN A 445 -17.56 32.23 -19.25
C ASN A 445 -18.66 33.25 -18.98
N PHE A 446 -18.44 34.21 -18.07
CA PHE A 446 -19.44 35.23 -17.77
C PHE A 446 -18.82 36.59 -17.45
N THR A 447 -19.58 37.64 -17.72
CA THR A 447 -19.24 39.02 -17.37
C THR A 447 -19.72 39.31 -15.96
N THR A 448 -18.87 39.95 -15.15
CA THR A 448 -19.19 40.32 -13.77
C THR A 448 -20.19 41.48 -13.74
N ASP A 449 -21.07 41.50 -12.75
CA ASP A 449 -21.96 42.63 -12.45
C ASP A 449 -21.46 43.48 -11.27
N GLN A 450 -20.20 43.25 -10.88
CA GLN A 450 -19.53 43.79 -9.69
C GLN A 450 -20.06 43.29 -8.34
N SER A 451 -20.83 42.20 -8.33
CA SER A 451 -21.16 41.50 -7.09
C SER A 451 -19.87 41.07 -6.34
N PRO A 452 -19.81 41.19 -5.00
CA PRO A 452 -18.68 40.75 -4.20
C PRO A 452 -18.59 39.22 -4.08
N VAL A 453 -19.68 38.50 -4.40
CA VAL A 453 -19.76 37.04 -4.32
C VAL A 453 -20.58 36.53 -5.50
N TYR A 454 -20.10 35.46 -6.15
CA TYR A 454 -20.86 34.69 -7.13
C TYR A 454 -21.02 33.26 -6.63
N THR A 455 -22.26 32.78 -6.59
CA THR A 455 -22.58 31.37 -6.27
C THR A 455 -22.88 30.63 -7.56
N VAL A 456 -22.20 29.50 -7.78
CA VAL A 456 -22.38 28.64 -8.93
C VAL A 456 -23.26 27.46 -8.52
N PHE A 457 -24.32 27.24 -9.29
CA PHE A 457 -25.20 26.09 -9.18
C PHE A 457 -25.09 25.23 -10.44
N LEU A 458 -25.07 23.91 -10.23
CA LEU A 458 -25.13 22.90 -11.27
C LEU A 458 -26.39 22.06 -11.02
N ASP A 459 -27.33 22.05 -11.96
CA ASP A 459 -28.62 21.38 -11.82
C ASP A 459 -29.39 21.75 -10.54
N ASP A 460 -29.38 23.05 -10.22
CA ASP A 460 -29.95 23.63 -9.00
C ASP A 460 -29.28 23.20 -7.67
N GLU A 461 -28.19 22.43 -7.72
CA GLU A 461 -27.38 22.08 -6.56
C GLU A 461 -26.17 23.02 -6.41
N TYR A 462 -25.75 23.24 -5.16
CA TYR A 462 -24.60 24.09 -4.85
C TYR A 462 -23.31 23.44 -5.38
N HIS A 463 -22.60 24.13 -6.25
CA HIS A 463 -21.35 23.64 -6.83
C HIS A 463 -20.12 24.34 -6.24
N SER A 464 -20.10 25.68 -6.22
CA SER A 464 -18.97 26.46 -5.72
C SER A 464 -19.32 27.93 -5.46
N THR A 465 -18.42 28.63 -4.77
CA THR A 465 -18.51 30.06 -4.52
C THR A 465 -17.23 30.79 -4.95
N LEU A 466 -17.38 31.92 -5.65
CA LEU A 466 -16.31 32.84 -6.01
C LEU A 466 -16.48 34.11 -5.16
N THR A 467 -15.40 34.59 -4.54
CA THR A 467 -15.45 35.73 -3.61
C THR A 467 -14.45 36.82 -3.96
N LEU A 468 -14.82 38.05 -3.60
CA LEU A 468 -13.95 39.22 -3.72
C LEU A 468 -12.91 39.24 -2.60
N ASN A 469 -11.64 39.32 -2.99
CA ASN A 469 -10.46 39.68 -2.18
C ASN A 469 -10.51 39.34 -0.67
N GLN A 470 -9.95 38.20 -0.28
CA GLN A 470 -9.61 37.90 1.13
C GLN A 470 -8.09 37.89 1.34
N SER A 471 -7.67 38.48 2.44
CA SER A 471 -6.27 38.68 2.86
C SER A 471 -5.57 37.41 3.38
N GLN A 472 -6.16 36.23 3.26
CA GLN A 472 -5.57 34.96 3.64
C GLN A 472 -5.58 34.00 2.44
N VAL A 473 -4.46 33.97 1.73
CA VAL A 473 -4.20 33.06 0.62
C VAL A 473 -3.61 31.78 1.21
N LEU A 474 -4.24 30.63 0.94
CA LEU A 474 -3.62 29.33 1.24
C LEU A 474 -2.46 29.10 0.26
N GLN A 475 -1.34 28.57 0.75
CA GLN A 475 -0.17 28.26 -0.09
C GLN A 475 -0.28 26.94 -0.87
N LEU A 476 -1.41 26.22 -0.76
CA LEU A 476 -1.61 24.94 -1.43
C LEU A 476 -2.18 25.15 -2.84
N ALA A 477 -1.68 24.38 -3.81
CA ALA A 477 -2.09 24.49 -5.21
C ALA A 477 -3.61 24.22 -5.37
N PRO A 478 -4.35 25.09 -6.10
CA PRO A 478 -5.79 24.93 -6.29
C PRO A 478 -6.11 23.65 -7.07
N TYR A 479 -7.31 23.14 -6.85
CA TYR A 479 -7.89 22.05 -7.66
C TYR A 479 -8.65 22.57 -8.88
N ASP A 480 -9.17 23.79 -8.77
CA ASP A 480 -10.03 24.42 -9.76
C ASP A 480 -9.24 25.40 -10.62
N THR A 481 -9.50 25.39 -11.92
CA THR A 481 -8.92 26.35 -12.86
C THR A 481 -9.95 27.42 -13.21
N CYS A 482 -9.90 28.53 -12.48
CA CYS A 482 -10.64 29.75 -12.82
C CYS A 482 -9.68 30.91 -13.07
N MET A 483 -10.02 31.73 -14.05
CA MET A 483 -9.31 32.93 -14.44
C MET A 483 -10.22 34.15 -14.37
N SER A 484 -9.67 35.25 -13.89
CA SER A 484 -10.28 36.58 -13.85
C SER A 484 -9.48 37.51 -14.76
N ASP A 485 -10.08 38.01 -15.84
CA ASP A 485 -9.42 38.84 -16.86
C ASP A 485 -8.10 38.25 -17.40
N GLY A 486 -8.03 36.91 -17.50
CA GLY A 486 -6.86 36.17 -17.98
C GLY A 486 -5.77 35.92 -16.93
N ALA A 487 -5.98 36.30 -15.67
CA ALA A 487 -5.12 35.94 -14.55
C ALA A 487 -5.76 34.83 -13.71
N GLU A 488 -4.99 33.82 -13.29
CA GLU A 488 -5.48 32.75 -12.41
C GLU A 488 -5.98 33.31 -11.07
N MET A 489 -7.12 32.77 -10.62
CA MET A 489 -7.71 33.14 -9.34
C MET A 489 -6.95 32.46 -8.20
N MET A 490 -6.76 33.18 -7.10
CA MET A 490 -6.14 32.61 -5.89
C MET A 490 -7.15 31.77 -5.12
N TYR A 491 -6.66 30.81 -4.34
CA TYR A 491 -7.51 29.94 -3.52
C TYR A 491 -7.52 30.38 -2.06
N ALA A 492 -8.73 30.56 -1.50
CA ALA A 492 -8.99 30.64 -0.07
C ALA A 492 -9.69 29.34 0.39
N PRO A 493 -9.66 28.97 1.69
CA PRO A 493 -10.10 27.65 2.18
C PRO A 493 -11.53 27.21 1.82
N SER A 494 -12.39 28.13 1.34
CA SER A 494 -13.79 27.87 0.98
C SER A 494 -14.23 28.52 -0.34
N ALA A 495 -13.34 29.27 -1.01
CA ALA A 495 -13.72 30.02 -2.20
C ALA A 495 -12.52 30.40 -3.06
N LEU A 496 -12.76 30.57 -4.36
CA LEU A 496 -11.79 31.18 -5.27
C LEU A 496 -11.90 32.70 -5.18
N VAL A 497 -10.76 33.39 -5.21
CA VAL A 497 -10.65 34.82 -4.99
C VAL A 497 -10.34 35.53 -6.30
N PHE A 498 -11.23 36.46 -6.72
CA PHE A 498 -11.03 37.29 -7.91
C PHE A 498 -10.70 38.75 -7.56
N SER A 499 -10.15 39.47 -8.54
CA SER A 499 -9.79 40.88 -8.42
C SER A 499 -11.02 41.79 -8.36
N ALA A 500 -10.97 42.87 -7.57
CA ALA A 500 -12.06 43.85 -7.47
C ALA A 500 -12.45 44.52 -8.78
N ASN A 501 -11.54 44.53 -9.76
CA ASN A 501 -11.77 45.12 -11.07
C ASN A 501 -12.04 44.08 -12.16
N ALA A 502 -12.24 42.81 -11.77
CA ALA A 502 -12.50 41.73 -12.71
C ALA A 502 -13.72 42.05 -13.57
N SER A 503 -13.55 42.11 -14.89
CA SER A 503 -14.65 42.33 -15.84
C SER A 503 -15.22 41.03 -16.38
N TYR A 504 -14.40 39.99 -16.42
CA TYR A 504 -14.70 38.71 -17.05
C TYR A 504 -14.10 37.55 -16.24
N ILE A 505 -14.90 36.52 -16.01
CA ILE A 505 -14.49 35.29 -15.33
C ILE A 505 -14.67 34.10 -16.27
N GLN A 506 -13.66 33.23 -16.31
CA GLN A 506 -13.67 31.95 -17.00
C GLN A 506 -13.33 30.85 -16.00
N CYS A 507 -14.17 29.83 -15.90
CA CYS A 507 -13.97 28.70 -14.99
C CYS A 507 -14.18 27.38 -15.72
N GLU A 508 -13.34 26.39 -15.44
CA GLU A 508 -13.65 24.99 -15.74
C GLU A 508 -14.46 24.41 -14.57
N LEU A 509 -15.73 24.09 -14.82
CA LEU A 509 -16.58 23.40 -13.85
C LEU A 509 -16.36 21.89 -13.95
N THR A 510 -16.39 21.19 -12.83
CA THR A 510 -16.20 19.73 -12.73
C THR A 510 -17.49 19.02 -12.35
N GLY A 511 -17.50 17.68 -12.33
CA GLY A 511 -18.67 16.90 -11.91
C GLY A 511 -19.71 16.63 -13.01
N MET A 512 -19.42 16.99 -14.26
CA MET A 512 -20.37 16.78 -15.37
C MET A 512 -20.51 15.28 -15.72
N ILE A 513 -21.72 14.82 -16.01
CA ILE A 513 -21.97 13.47 -16.52
C ILE A 513 -21.91 13.52 -18.06
N PRO A 514 -20.96 12.81 -18.72
CA PRO A 514 -20.85 12.84 -20.16
C PRO A 514 -22.13 12.37 -20.86
N GLY A 515 -22.54 13.08 -21.91
CA GLY A 515 -23.76 12.81 -22.69
C GLY A 515 -25.04 13.37 -22.09
N ASN A 516 -25.02 13.85 -20.84
CA ASN A 516 -26.16 14.51 -20.20
C ASN A 516 -26.07 16.03 -20.38
N VAL A 517 -27.25 16.67 -20.42
CA VAL A 517 -27.36 18.13 -20.40
C VAL A 517 -27.50 18.57 -18.95
N HIS A 518 -26.65 19.50 -18.53
CA HIS A 518 -26.62 20.10 -17.20
C HIS A 518 -26.95 21.58 -17.28
N ASN A 519 -27.72 22.10 -16.32
CA ASN A 519 -28.06 23.51 -16.22
C ASN A 519 -27.09 24.20 -15.27
N VAL A 520 -26.26 25.11 -15.78
CA VAL A 520 -25.38 25.95 -14.97
C VAL A 520 -26.04 27.29 -14.74
N LYS A 521 -26.12 27.70 -13.48
CA LYS A 521 -26.66 28.99 -13.06
C LYS A 521 -25.69 29.69 -12.12
N ILE A 522 -25.31 30.92 -12.43
CA ILE A 522 -24.41 31.75 -11.60
C ILE A 522 -25.20 32.94 -11.09
N VAL A 523 -25.19 33.14 -9.78
CA VAL A 523 -25.95 34.17 -9.07
C VAL A 523 -25.00 35.15 -8.40
N GLY A 524 -25.14 36.44 -8.71
CA GLY A 524 -24.46 37.57 -8.06
C GLY A 524 -25.50 38.44 -7.33
N ASP A 525 -25.24 38.80 -6.07
CA ASP A 525 -26.15 39.61 -5.22
C ASP A 525 -27.63 39.15 -5.22
N GLY A 526 -27.85 37.84 -5.35
CA GLY A 526 -29.17 37.21 -5.36
C GLY A 526 -29.90 37.22 -6.71
N LEU A 527 -29.29 37.74 -7.78
CA LEU A 527 -29.84 37.73 -9.14
C LEU A 527 -28.98 36.84 -10.08
N PRO A 528 -29.60 36.12 -11.04
CA PRO A 528 -28.85 35.33 -12.01
C PRO A 528 -28.09 36.25 -12.97
N VAL A 529 -26.78 36.04 -13.06
CA VAL A 529 -25.83 36.77 -13.94
C VAL A 529 -25.51 35.93 -15.18
N PHE A 530 -25.52 34.61 -15.05
CA PHE A 530 -25.32 33.66 -16.14
C PHE A 530 -26.22 32.44 -15.96
N GLU A 531 -26.78 31.97 -17.07
CA GLU A 531 -27.57 30.73 -17.10
C GLU A 531 -27.38 30.07 -18.47
N ALA A 532 -26.96 28.81 -18.48
CA ALA A 532 -26.77 28.05 -19.72
C ALA A 532 -26.98 26.55 -19.49
N ALA A 533 -27.57 25.90 -20.50
CA ALA A 533 -27.56 24.45 -20.62
C ALA A 533 -26.26 24.02 -21.31
N VAL A 534 -25.45 23.23 -20.62
CA VAL A 534 -24.13 22.77 -21.05
C VAL A 534 -24.04 21.25 -21.01
N SER A 535 -23.14 20.66 -21.80
CA SER A 535 -22.92 19.21 -21.81
C SER A 535 -21.52 18.93 -22.34
N THR A 536 -20.89 17.86 -21.84
CA THR A 536 -19.69 17.30 -22.46
C THR A 536 -20.01 15.94 -23.08
N ASN A 537 -19.45 15.67 -24.27
CA ASN A 537 -19.52 14.35 -24.91
C ASN A 537 -18.16 13.65 -24.91
N VAL A 538 -17.16 14.24 -24.24
CA VAL A 538 -15.85 13.62 -24.09
C VAL A 538 -16.02 12.40 -23.19
N GLY A 539 -15.73 11.22 -23.74
CA GLY A 539 -15.81 9.95 -23.03
C GLY A 539 -14.56 9.68 -22.19
N ASP A 540 -14.66 8.65 -21.38
CA ASP A 540 -13.49 8.14 -20.66
C ASP A 540 -12.50 7.47 -21.63
N VAL A 541 -11.23 7.48 -21.25
CA VAL A 541 -10.15 6.77 -21.93
C VAL A 541 -9.59 5.74 -20.96
N VAL A 542 -9.89 4.47 -21.25
CA VAL A 542 -9.39 3.31 -20.52
C VAL A 542 -8.16 2.77 -21.25
N PRO A 543 -7.10 2.35 -20.54
CA PRO A 543 -5.97 1.66 -21.16
C PRO A 543 -6.47 0.44 -21.95
N LYS A 544 -5.86 0.20 -23.12
CA LYS A 544 -6.12 -1.02 -23.88
C LYS A 544 -5.53 -2.19 -23.09
N THR A 545 -6.10 -3.38 -23.22
CA THR A 545 -5.47 -4.60 -22.71
C THR A 545 -4.08 -4.75 -23.35
N GLY A 546 -3.03 -4.86 -22.55
CA GLY A 546 -1.62 -4.81 -22.99
C GLY A 546 -1.25 -5.81 -24.08
N ASP A 547 -0.13 -5.56 -24.76
CA ASP A 547 0.34 -6.42 -25.86
C ASP A 547 0.66 -7.85 -25.38
N THR A 548 -0.22 -8.79 -25.72
CA THR A 548 -0.07 -10.21 -25.37
C THR A 548 0.88 -10.96 -26.30
N SER A 549 1.57 -10.30 -27.25
CA SER A 549 2.46 -10.95 -28.22
C SER A 549 3.56 -11.78 -27.57
N ALA A 550 4.22 -11.25 -26.53
CA ALA A 550 5.24 -11.96 -25.77
C ALA A 550 4.66 -13.17 -25.00
N VAL A 551 3.44 -13.00 -24.45
CA VAL A 551 2.69 -14.07 -23.79
C VAL A 551 2.38 -15.19 -24.78
N LEU A 552 1.83 -14.84 -25.94
CA LEU A 552 1.49 -15.77 -27.02
C LEU A 552 2.74 -16.49 -27.55
N PHE A 553 3.87 -15.79 -27.68
CA PHE A 553 5.15 -16.41 -28.06
C PHE A 553 5.61 -17.44 -27.03
N ALA A 554 5.62 -17.08 -25.75
CA ALA A 554 6.04 -17.98 -24.68
C ALA A 554 5.10 -19.19 -24.55
N LEU A 555 3.78 -18.98 -24.60
CA LEU A 555 2.78 -20.05 -24.66
C LEU A 555 3.01 -20.96 -25.88
N GLY A 556 3.28 -20.37 -27.05
CA GLY A 556 3.61 -21.09 -28.27
C GLY A 556 4.89 -21.94 -28.14
N ALA A 557 5.96 -21.37 -27.58
CA ALA A 557 7.23 -22.06 -27.35
C ALA A 557 7.09 -23.23 -26.37
N ILE A 558 6.33 -23.04 -25.29
CA ILE A 558 6.03 -24.07 -24.29
C ILE A 558 5.20 -25.18 -24.94
N PHE A 559 4.16 -24.83 -25.69
CA PHE A 559 3.31 -25.78 -26.40
C PHE A 559 4.13 -26.62 -27.39
N VAL A 560 4.94 -25.99 -28.24
CA VAL A 560 5.81 -26.70 -29.21
C VAL A 560 6.81 -27.60 -28.50
N SER A 561 7.42 -27.13 -27.41
CA SER A 561 8.38 -27.92 -26.62
C SER A 561 7.73 -29.16 -26.01
N LEU A 562 6.51 -29.03 -25.47
CA LEU A 562 5.77 -30.16 -24.92
C LEU A 562 5.28 -31.12 -26.00
N VAL A 563 4.83 -30.62 -27.15
CA VAL A 563 4.47 -31.48 -28.29
C VAL A 563 5.70 -32.27 -28.75
N ALA A 564 6.87 -31.64 -28.84
CA ALA A 564 8.12 -32.31 -29.18
C ALA A 564 8.49 -33.37 -28.13
N LEU A 565 8.42 -33.05 -26.84
CA LEU A 565 8.76 -33.95 -25.74
C LEU A 565 7.80 -35.14 -25.65
N LEU A 566 6.49 -34.92 -25.75
CA LEU A 566 5.48 -35.98 -25.76
C LEU A 566 5.57 -36.84 -27.03
N SER A 567 5.89 -36.23 -28.18
CA SER A 567 6.12 -36.97 -29.43
C SER A 567 7.38 -37.83 -29.35
N TYR A 568 8.44 -37.32 -28.73
CA TYR A 568 9.67 -38.06 -28.45
C TYR A 568 9.43 -39.21 -27.46
N GLY A 569 8.75 -38.95 -26.34
CA GLY A 569 8.36 -39.98 -25.37
C GLY A 569 7.53 -41.08 -26.01
N ARG A 570 6.56 -40.71 -26.87
CA ARG A 570 5.78 -41.65 -27.68
C ARG A 570 6.66 -42.44 -28.66
N ALA A 571 7.63 -41.81 -29.31
CA ALA A 571 8.56 -42.49 -30.22
C ALA A 571 9.43 -43.51 -29.47
N MET A 572 9.90 -43.16 -28.27
CA MET A 572 10.64 -44.08 -27.38
C MET A 572 9.78 -45.26 -26.93
N ASP A 573 8.51 -45.02 -26.57
CA ASP A 573 7.58 -46.07 -26.17
C ASP A 573 7.27 -47.04 -27.31
N ILE A 574 7.10 -46.52 -28.53
CA ILE A 574 6.95 -47.35 -29.73
C ILE A 574 8.21 -48.19 -29.96
N LYS A 575 9.40 -47.58 -29.85
CA LYS A 575 10.68 -48.28 -29.99
C LYS A 575 10.87 -49.36 -28.92
N ALA A 576 10.33 -49.16 -27.72
CA ALA A 576 10.37 -50.11 -26.61
C ALA A 576 9.24 -51.17 -26.63
N GLY A 577 8.37 -51.19 -27.67
CA GLY A 577 7.29 -52.17 -27.80
C GLY A 577 6.09 -51.95 -26.86
N ARG A 578 6.02 -50.80 -26.17
CA ARG A 578 4.97 -50.48 -25.18
C ARG A 578 3.70 -49.93 -25.87
N VAL A 579 2.96 -50.80 -26.55
CA VAL A 579 1.80 -50.41 -27.39
C VAL A 579 0.48 -50.11 -26.63
N HIS A 580 0.43 -50.37 -25.32
CA HIS A 580 -0.75 -50.10 -24.48
C HIS A 580 -0.86 -48.65 -23.96
N ALA A 581 0.16 -47.81 -24.16
CA ALA A 581 0.20 -46.42 -23.65
C ALA A 581 -0.38 -45.36 -24.61
N LYS A 582 -1.19 -45.75 -25.61
CA LYS A 582 -1.67 -44.84 -26.68
C LYS A 582 -2.50 -43.64 -26.18
N SER A 583 -3.02 -43.67 -24.95
CA SER A 583 -3.85 -42.61 -24.38
C SER A 583 -3.24 -41.89 -23.17
N ALA A 584 -2.20 -42.45 -22.53
CA ALA A 584 -1.64 -41.88 -21.30
C ALA A 584 -1.07 -40.47 -21.54
N HIS A 585 -0.24 -40.29 -22.56
CA HIS A 585 0.34 -39.00 -22.93
C HIS A 585 -0.73 -37.93 -23.25
N ILE A 586 -1.87 -38.33 -23.84
CA ILE A 586 -2.96 -37.41 -24.18
C ILE A 586 -3.72 -36.97 -22.93
N TYR A 587 -3.92 -37.88 -21.96
CA TYR A 587 -4.60 -37.55 -20.70
C TYR A 587 -3.76 -36.64 -19.79
N ILE A 588 -2.43 -36.78 -19.81
CA ILE A 588 -1.52 -35.98 -18.97
C ILE A 588 -1.12 -34.67 -19.69
N ALA A 589 -1.26 -34.59 -21.03
CA ALA A 589 -0.85 -33.42 -21.81
C ALA A 589 -1.46 -32.09 -21.33
N PRO A 590 -2.78 -31.96 -21.05
CA PRO A 590 -3.35 -30.69 -20.58
C PRO A 590 -2.73 -30.24 -19.25
N ALA A 591 -2.51 -31.16 -18.32
CA ALA A 591 -1.89 -30.86 -17.03
C ALA A 591 -0.40 -30.48 -17.21
N MET A 592 0.34 -31.18 -18.07
CA MET A 592 1.73 -30.84 -18.40
C MET A 592 1.84 -29.48 -19.08
N ILE A 593 0.89 -29.14 -19.96
CA ILE A 593 0.83 -27.81 -20.61
C ILE A 593 0.57 -26.74 -19.58
N ALA A 594 -0.45 -26.89 -18.74
CA ALA A 594 -0.75 -25.92 -17.69
C ALA A 594 0.45 -25.71 -16.75
N LEU A 595 1.08 -26.80 -16.29
CA LEU A 595 2.27 -26.73 -15.42
C LEU A 595 3.47 -26.09 -16.12
N ALA A 596 3.73 -26.44 -17.38
CA ALA A 596 4.84 -25.87 -18.11
C ALA A 596 4.62 -24.38 -18.41
N VAL A 597 3.39 -23.98 -18.74
CA VAL A 597 3.03 -22.57 -18.88
C VAL A 597 3.30 -21.85 -17.58
N LEU A 598 2.70 -22.31 -16.47
CA LEU A 598 2.87 -21.69 -15.16
C LEU A 598 4.35 -21.58 -14.73
N THR A 599 5.18 -22.58 -15.07
CA THR A 599 6.58 -22.64 -14.63
C THR A 599 7.53 -21.86 -15.55
N PHE A 600 7.41 -22.05 -16.86
CA PHE A 600 8.39 -21.51 -17.82
C PHE A 600 7.99 -20.15 -18.39
N TYR A 601 6.70 -19.79 -18.40
CA TYR A 601 6.28 -18.48 -18.89
C TYR A 601 6.95 -17.32 -18.13
N PRO A 602 6.90 -17.25 -16.78
CA PRO A 602 7.51 -16.14 -16.06
C PRO A 602 9.02 -16.04 -16.31
N VAL A 603 9.70 -17.18 -16.43
CA VAL A 603 11.15 -17.23 -16.71
C VAL A 603 11.47 -16.71 -18.11
N LEU A 604 10.73 -17.16 -19.13
CA LEU A 604 10.95 -16.71 -20.51
C LEU A 604 10.59 -15.24 -20.68
N TYR A 605 9.52 -14.78 -20.02
CA TYR A 605 9.11 -13.39 -20.04
C TYR A 605 10.12 -12.50 -19.31
N GLY A 606 10.57 -12.89 -18.11
CA GLY A 606 11.64 -12.18 -17.39
C GLY A 606 12.96 -12.16 -18.18
N PHE A 607 13.29 -13.25 -18.87
CA PHE A 607 14.42 -13.26 -19.80
C PHE A 607 14.24 -12.26 -20.94
N TRP A 608 13.06 -12.18 -21.55
CA TRP A 608 12.78 -11.19 -22.59
C TRP A 608 12.87 -9.75 -22.04
N LEU A 609 12.26 -9.49 -20.87
CA LEU A 609 12.33 -8.19 -20.18
C LEU A 609 13.78 -7.76 -19.89
N SER A 610 14.67 -8.71 -19.59
CA SER A 610 16.09 -8.39 -19.35
C SER A 610 16.82 -7.77 -20.55
N PHE A 611 16.25 -7.83 -21.76
CA PHE A 611 16.75 -7.14 -22.96
C PHE A 611 15.99 -5.85 -23.29
N THR A 612 15.10 -5.38 -22.42
CA THR A 612 14.27 -4.19 -22.62
C THR A 612 14.57 -3.12 -21.57
N ASP A 613 14.12 -1.89 -21.78
CA ASP A 613 14.10 -0.79 -20.79
C ASP A 613 12.89 -0.90 -19.83
N ALA A 614 12.34 -2.11 -19.65
CA ALA A 614 11.21 -2.31 -18.74
C ALA A 614 11.62 -2.00 -17.31
N ASP A 615 10.86 -1.11 -16.67
CA ASP A 615 11.07 -0.70 -15.29
C ASP A 615 9.77 -0.81 -14.49
N ALA A 616 9.82 -0.41 -13.22
CA ALA A 616 8.66 -0.45 -12.35
C ALA A 616 7.60 0.62 -12.67
N THR A 617 7.88 1.56 -13.58
CA THR A 617 7.00 2.70 -13.90
C THR A 617 6.41 2.66 -15.31
N ARG A 618 6.96 1.85 -16.21
CA ARG A 618 6.58 1.70 -17.62
C ARG A 618 6.35 0.22 -17.91
N LEU A 619 5.17 -0.24 -17.55
CA LEU A 619 4.78 -1.64 -17.75
C LEU A 619 3.91 -1.75 -19.01
N GLY A 620 4.38 -2.48 -20.03
CA GLY A 620 3.67 -2.68 -21.29
C GLY A 620 4.15 -1.82 -22.46
N ASP A 621 4.90 -0.75 -22.20
CA ASP A 621 5.46 0.19 -23.20
C ASP A 621 7.01 0.17 -23.25
N GLN A 622 7.58 -1.01 -23.01
CA GLN A 622 9.03 -1.22 -23.04
C GLN A 622 9.58 -1.36 -24.47
N SER A 623 10.76 -0.80 -24.67
CA SER A 623 11.59 -0.83 -25.87
C SER A 623 12.79 -1.77 -25.71
N PHE A 624 13.25 -2.36 -26.81
CA PHE A 624 14.40 -3.28 -26.79
C PHE A 624 15.73 -2.52 -26.71
N VAL A 625 16.51 -2.77 -25.65
CA VAL A 625 17.81 -2.12 -25.39
C VAL A 625 19.01 -3.08 -25.49
N GLY A 626 18.77 -4.37 -25.71
CA GLY A 626 19.84 -5.35 -25.91
C GLY A 626 20.53 -5.77 -24.60
N LEU A 627 21.84 -5.55 -24.47
CA LEU A 627 22.65 -6.08 -23.36
C LEU A 627 22.97 -5.05 -22.25
N VAL A 628 22.34 -3.87 -22.28
CA VAL A 628 22.65 -2.76 -21.37
C VAL A 628 22.51 -3.18 -19.89
N ASN A 629 21.36 -3.78 -19.54
CA ASN A 629 21.07 -4.26 -18.18
C ASN A 629 22.13 -5.25 -17.65
N PHE A 630 22.70 -6.09 -18.52
CA PHE A 630 23.73 -7.06 -18.11
C PHE A 630 25.06 -6.38 -17.79
N ILE A 631 25.45 -5.37 -18.58
CA ILE A 631 26.68 -4.62 -18.34
C ILE A 631 26.58 -3.90 -17.00
N GLU A 632 25.46 -3.23 -16.75
CA GLU A 632 25.19 -2.49 -15.52
C GLU A 632 25.31 -3.39 -14.28
N VAL A 633 24.57 -4.50 -14.24
CA VAL A 633 24.58 -5.46 -13.13
C VAL A 633 25.97 -6.04 -12.89
N PHE A 634 26.71 -6.41 -13.94
CA PHE A 634 28.06 -6.96 -13.79
C PHE A 634 29.10 -5.93 -13.32
N THR A 635 28.80 -4.64 -13.44
CA THR A 635 29.67 -3.54 -12.96
C THR A 635 29.30 -3.00 -11.58
N ALA A 636 28.17 -3.42 -11.01
CA ALA A 636 27.70 -2.95 -9.70
C ALA A 636 28.60 -3.43 -8.53
N SER A 637 28.86 -2.54 -7.56
CA SER A 637 29.82 -2.73 -6.46
C SER A 637 29.44 -3.83 -5.45
N GLY A 638 28.21 -4.36 -5.49
CA GLY A 638 27.72 -5.43 -4.62
C GLY A 638 27.48 -6.79 -5.30
N PHE A 639 27.57 -6.85 -6.63
CA PHE A 639 27.08 -8.00 -7.41
C PHE A 639 27.71 -9.34 -6.97
N LEU A 640 29.04 -9.39 -6.82
CA LEU A 640 29.73 -10.62 -6.44
C LEU A 640 29.36 -11.11 -5.05
N ARG A 641 29.18 -10.20 -4.08
CA ARG A 641 28.84 -10.55 -2.70
C ARG A 641 27.46 -11.19 -2.64
N VAL A 642 26.46 -10.54 -3.24
CA VAL A 642 25.08 -11.03 -3.27
C VAL A 642 25.00 -12.34 -4.04
N THR A 643 25.62 -12.41 -5.23
CA THR A 643 25.65 -13.62 -6.06
C THR A 643 26.29 -14.80 -5.33
N LEU A 644 27.42 -14.59 -4.64
CA LEU A 644 28.09 -15.63 -3.89
C LEU A 644 27.21 -16.15 -2.74
N PHE A 645 26.56 -15.25 -2.00
CA PHE A 645 25.64 -15.65 -0.94
C PHE A 645 24.46 -16.46 -1.50
N THR A 646 23.81 -15.98 -2.57
CA THR A 646 22.71 -16.72 -3.23
C THR A 646 23.16 -18.10 -3.71
N LEU A 647 24.40 -18.22 -4.22
CA LEU A 647 24.97 -19.50 -4.63
C LEU A 647 25.20 -20.42 -3.42
N VAL A 648 25.80 -19.91 -2.34
CA VAL A 648 26.01 -20.66 -1.09
C VAL A 648 24.68 -21.12 -0.51
N TRP A 649 23.71 -20.22 -0.43
CA TRP A 649 22.35 -20.51 0.03
C TRP A 649 21.70 -21.61 -0.82
N THR A 650 21.79 -21.52 -2.15
CA THR A 650 21.20 -22.50 -3.08
C THR A 650 21.86 -23.86 -2.93
N VAL A 651 23.20 -23.91 -2.95
CA VAL A 651 23.95 -25.17 -2.82
C VAL A 651 23.71 -25.82 -1.47
N ALA A 652 23.76 -25.05 -0.38
CA ALA A 652 23.51 -25.55 0.97
C ALA A 652 22.11 -26.16 1.10
N ASN A 653 21.08 -25.46 0.63
CA ASN A 653 19.70 -25.94 0.68
C ASN A 653 19.52 -27.20 -0.18
N VAL A 654 19.93 -27.19 -1.45
CA VAL A 654 19.76 -28.34 -2.35
C VAL A 654 20.48 -29.58 -1.81
N VAL A 655 21.73 -29.43 -1.36
CA VAL A 655 22.50 -30.54 -0.77
C VAL A 655 21.82 -31.07 0.49
N ALA A 656 21.33 -30.20 1.37
CA ALA A 656 20.66 -30.62 2.59
C ALA A 656 19.29 -31.26 2.33
N HIS A 657 18.45 -30.66 1.47
CA HIS A 657 17.15 -31.20 1.09
C HIS A 657 17.28 -32.60 0.48
N VAL A 658 18.18 -32.77 -0.49
CA VAL A 658 18.42 -34.08 -1.12
C VAL A 658 19.07 -35.04 -0.13
N GLY A 659 20.14 -34.62 0.57
CA GLY A 659 20.93 -35.47 1.43
C GLY A 659 20.16 -35.98 2.64
N ILE A 660 19.55 -35.07 3.41
CA ILE A 660 18.75 -35.42 4.58
C ILE A 660 17.46 -36.13 4.14
N GLY A 661 16.82 -35.66 3.05
CA GLY A 661 15.63 -36.30 2.49
C GLY A 661 15.89 -37.76 2.09
N LEU A 662 16.96 -38.02 1.33
CA LEU A 662 17.37 -39.37 0.93
C LEU A 662 17.72 -40.24 2.15
N PHE A 663 18.46 -39.68 3.12
CA PHE A 663 18.80 -40.40 4.34
C PHE A 663 17.54 -40.84 5.10
N LEU A 664 16.59 -39.93 5.33
CA LEU A 664 15.33 -40.24 6.00
C LEU A 664 14.48 -41.23 5.20
N ALA A 665 14.45 -41.10 3.86
CA ALA A 665 13.76 -42.02 2.97
C ALA A 665 14.30 -43.45 3.12
N MET A 666 15.63 -43.62 3.10
CA MET A 666 16.29 -44.91 3.30
C MET A 666 16.00 -45.50 4.69
N VAL A 667 16.04 -44.67 5.74
CA VAL A 667 15.73 -45.10 7.12
C VAL A 667 14.29 -45.59 7.21
N LEU A 668 13.33 -44.87 6.64
CA LEU A 668 11.90 -45.25 6.65
C LEU A 668 11.62 -46.48 5.78
N GLN A 669 12.37 -46.68 4.70
CA GLN A 669 12.27 -47.89 3.87
C GLN A 669 12.91 -49.11 4.54
N TYR A 670 13.84 -48.93 5.48
CA TYR A 670 14.51 -50.03 6.17
C TYR A 670 13.51 -50.96 6.90
N GLY A 671 13.63 -52.27 6.69
CA GLY A 671 12.61 -53.28 7.07
C GLY A 671 12.32 -53.40 8.58
N ASN A 672 13.17 -52.84 9.44
CA ASN A 672 13.10 -53.00 10.90
C ASN A 672 12.51 -51.80 11.67
N VAL A 673 12.08 -50.73 10.99
CA VAL A 673 11.47 -49.57 11.68
C VAL A 673 9.99 -49.87 11.96
N ARG A 674 9.62 -49.91 13.25
CA ARG A 674 8.22 -50.03 13.70
C ARG A 674 7.56 -48.64 13.70
N GLY A 675 6.27 -48.54 13.40
CA GLY A 675 5.54 -47.26 13.45
C GLY A 675 5.80 -46.31 12.27
N LYS A 676 6.24 -46.84 11.11
CA LYS A 676 6.58 -46.04 9.91
C LYS A 676 5.53 -45.00 9.51
N THR A 677 4.25 -45.35 9.61
CA THR A 677 3.16 -44.42 9.29
C THR A 677 3.18 -43.19 10.18
N ALA A 678 3.37 -43.36 11.50
CA ALA A 678 3.46 -42.25 12.44
C ALA A 678 4.68 -41.36 12.16
N TYR A 679 5.85 -41.97 11.92
CA TYR A 679 7.06 -41.21 11.56
C TYR A 679 6.88 -40.41 10.26
N ARG A 680 6.29 -41.02 9.21
CA ARG A 680 5.99 -40.31 7.96
C ARG A 680 5.05 -39.14 8.19
N THR A 681 3.97 -39.32 8.96
CA THR A 681 2.99 -38.26 9.23
C THR A 681 3.64 -37.10 9.99
N VAL A 682 4.45 -37.36 11.02
CA VAL A 682 5.12 -36.30 11.80
C VAL A 682 6.17 -35.58 10.97
N LEU A 683 7.00 -36.31 10.21
CA LEU A 683 8.04 -35.71 9.37
C LEU A 683 7.47 -34.91 8.20
N LEU A 684 6.21 -35.12 7.82
CA LEU A 684 5.52 -34.36 6.79
C LEU A 684 4.96 -33.00 7.24
N LEU A 685 4.78 -32.81 8.55
CA LEU A 685 4.16 -31.59 9.12
C LEU A 685 4.83 -30.29 8.63
N PRO A 686 6.17 -30.16 8.56
CA PRO A 686 6.79 -28.91 8.12
C PRO A 686 6.37 -28.50 6.70
N TRP A 687 6.15 -29.46 5.81
CA TRP A 687 5.74 -29.20 4.43
C TRP A 687 4.22 -28.97 4.30
N ALA A 688 3.44 -29.49 5.25
CA ALA A 688 1.99 -29.29 5.28
C ALA A 688 1.57 -27.89 5.73
N ILE A 689 2.43 -27.19 6.49
CA ILE A 689 2.19 -25.82 6.92
C ILE A 689 2.57 -24.87 5.77
N PRO A 690 1.71 -23.90 5.40
CA PRO A 690 2.07 -22.89 4.42
C PRO A 690 3.41 -22.22 4.76
N SER A 691 4.27 -22.03 3.76
CA SER A 691 5.63 -21.51 3.94
C SER A 691 5.63 -20.15 4.65
N TYR A 692 4.71 -19.27 4.27
CA TYR A 692 4.52 -17.95 4.91
C TYR A 692 4.25 -18.07 6.41
N ILE A 693 3.27 -18.88 6.81
CA ILE A 693 2.95 -19.12 8.23
C ILE A 693 4.16 -19.69 8.96
N SER A 694 4.88 -20.61 8.32
CA SER A 694 6.08 -21.18 8.92
C SER A 694 7.16 -20.13 9.16
N VAL A 695 7.40 -19.22 8.21
CA VAL A 695 8.38 -18.14 8.36
C VAL A 695 7.96 -17.19 9.48
N LEU A 696 6.69 -16.82 9.59
CA LEU A 696 6.19 -15.98 10.69
C LEU A 696 6.34 -16.66 12.06
N VAL A 697 6.00 -17.95 12.14
CA VAL A 697 6.15 -18.73 13.38
C VAL A 697 7.61 -18.83 13.78
N TRP A 698 8.51 -19.20 12.85
CA TRP A 698 9.94 -19.23 13.12
C TRP A 698 10.50 -17.85 13.48
N LYS A 699 10.07 -16.79 12.79
CA LYS A 699 10.43 -15.41 13.10
C LYS A 699 10.04 -15.06 14.54
N GLY A 700 8.81 -15.34 14.96
CA GLY A 700 8.35 -15.12 16.34
C GLY A 700 9.08 -16.00 17.36
N MET A 701 9.37 -17.27 17.03
CA MET A 701 10.10 -18.19 17.90
C MET A 701 11.54 -17.75 18.18
N PHE A 702 12.19 -17.11 17.21
CA PHE A 702 13.56 -16.58 17.29
C PHE A 702 13.64 -15.11 17.69
N GLN A 703 12.52 -14.46 18.04
CA GLN A 703 12.59 -13.17 18.72
C GLN A 703 13.28 -13.32 20.09
N PRO A 704 13.86 -12.25 20.65
CA PRO A 704 14.52 -12.30 21.97
C PRO A 704 13.63 -12.90 23.06
N GLU A 705 12.36 -12.49 23.12
CA GLU A 705 11.30 -13.01 24.02
C GLU A 705 10.62 -14.30 23.50
N GLY A 706 11.16 -14.88 22.42
CA GLY A 706 10.56 -16.00 21.70
C GLY A 706 10.71 -17.35 22.40
N LEU A 707 9.95 -18.33 21.92
CA LEU A 707 9.91 -19.69 22.48
C LEU A 707 11.29 -20.35 22.59
N VAL A 708 12.21 -20.09 21.64
CA VAL A 708 13.54 -20.72 21.63
C VAL A 708 14.36 -20.29 22.83
N ASN A 709 14.44 -18.99 23.10
CA ASN A 709 15.16 -18.45 24.25
C ASN A 709 14.48 -18.85 25.57
N GLY A 710 13.15 -18.82 25.62
CA GLY A 710 12.40 -19.27 26.80
C GLY A 710 12.60 -20.75 27.16
N LEU A 711 12.74 -21.64 26.18
CA LEU A 711 12.99 -23.07 26.42
C LEU A 711 14.45 -23.39 26.73
N LEU A 712 15.39 -22.70 26.09
CA LEU A 712 16.83 -22.96 26.25
C LEU A 712 17.43 -22.19 27.44
N GLY A 713 16.73 -21.20 27.98
CA GLY A 713 17.27 -20.30 29.01
C GLY A 713 18.44 -19.47 28.48
N THR A 714 18.43 -19.16 27.18
CA THR A 714 19.47 -18.41 26.48
C THR A 714 18.94 -17.06 26.02
N ASP A 715 19.85 -16.15 25.69
CA ASP A 715 19.53 -14.85 25.07
C ASP A 715 20.15 -14.78 23.67
N LEU A 716 19.71 -15.69 22.78
CA LEU A 716 20.19 -15.74 21.41
C LEU A 716 19.43 -14.72 20.57
N ASN A 717 20.13 -13.71 20.05
CA ASN A 717 19.56 -12.72 19.14
C ASN A 717 20.06 -12.92 17.69
N LEU A 718 19.80 -14.11 17.15
CA LEU A 718 20.26 -14.50 15.80
C LEU A 718 19.64 -13.66 14.67
N LEU A 719 18.49 -13.03 14.90
CA LEU A 719 17.83 -12.17 13.91
C LEU A 719 18.44 -10.76 13.84
N ALA A 720 19.14 -10.31 14.89
CA ALA A 720 19.79 -9.00 14.91
C ALA A 720 21.19 -9.01 14.28
N ASP A 721 21.82 -10.18 14.09
CA ASP A 721 23.12 -10.30 13.44
C ASP A 721 22.97 -10.78 11.98
N PRO A 722 23.64 -10.15 11.00
CA PRO A 722 23.57 -10.56 9.60
C PRO A 722 23.96 -12.03 9.35
N THR A 723 24.97 -12.55 10.06
CA THR A 723 25.42 -13.95 9.88
C THR A 723 24.43 -14.92 10.51
N GLY A 724 23.90 -14.57 11.69
CA GLY A 724 22.82 -15.29 12.36
C GLY A 724 21.58 -15.37 11.49
N ALA A 725 21.16 -14.26 10.89
CA ALA A 725 20.00 -14.19 10.01
C ALA A 725 20.20 -15.07 8.76
N GLN A 726 21.38 -15.00 8.12
CA GLN A 726 21.73 -15.86 6.98
C GLN A 726 21.64 -17.35 7.32
N PHE A 727 22.17 -17.75 8.49
CA PHE A 727 22.08 -19.11 8.98
C PHE A 727 20.63 -19.55 9.21
N LEU A 728 19.83 -18.70 9.86
CA LEU A 728 18.42 -18.99 10.15
C LEU A 728 17.60 -19.18 8.89
N VAL A 729 17.76 -18.31 7.87
CA VAL A 729 17.03 -18.45 6.61
C VAL A 729 17.38 -19.77 5.90
N ILE A 730 18.65 -20.18 5.90
CA ILE A 730 19.05 -21.49 5.37
C ILE A 730 18.44 -22.62 6.20
N PHE A 731 18.55 -22.56 7.53
CA PHE A 731 18.04 -23.59 8.43
C PHE A 731 16.52 -23.80 8.28
N VAL A 732 15.73 -22.72 8.31
CA VAL A 732 14.27 -22.78 8.17
C VAL A 732 13.88 -23.32 6.80
N ASN A 733 14.57 -22.91 5.73
CA ASN A 733 14.30 -23.45 4.40
C ASN A 733 14.62 -24.96 4.31
N ILE A 734 15.73 -25.42 4.91
CA ILE A 734 16.06 -26.85 5.01
C ILE A 734 14.93 -27.60 5.71
N TRP A 735 14.45 -27.11 6.86
CA TRP A 735 13.36 -27.73 7.63
C TRP A 735 12.07 -27.85 6.81
N LEU A 736 11.73 -26.83 6.02
CA LEU A 736 10.56 -26.82 5.14
C LEU A 736 10.66 -27.80 3.97
N GLY A 737 11.83 -27.90 3.34
CA GLY A 737 11.97 -28.65 2.08
C GLY A 737 12.39 -30.13 2.24
N VAL A 738 13.03 -30.52 3.34
CA VAL A 738 13.45 -31.92 3.58
C VAL A 738 12.29 -32.92 3.48
N PRO A 739 11.10 -32.67 4.06
CA PRO A 739 9.99 -33.61 4.00
C PRO A 739 9.52 -33.94 2.59
N PHE A 740 9.51 -32.94 1.71
CA PHE A 740 9.13 -33.11 0.31
C PHE A 740 10.09 -34.06 -0.42
N MET A 741 11.40 -33.87 -0.24
CA MET A 741 12.42 -34.73 -0.85
C MET A 741 12.41 -36.13 -0.25
N MET A 742 12.24 -36.25 1.06
CA MET A 742 12.07 -37.53 1.73
C MET A 742 10.90 -38.31 1.12
N MET A 743 9.72 -37.70 1.01
CA MET A 743 8.53 -38.37 0.46
C MET A 743 8.67 -38.71 -1.01
N SER A 744 9.30 -37.85 -1.80
CA SER A 744 9.52 -38.08 -3.22
C SER A 744 10.49 -39.24 -3.48
N LEU A 745 11.45 -39.46 -2.58
CA LEU A 745 12.47 -40.51 -2.67
C LEU A 745 12.08 -41.82 -1.96
N SER A 746 11.12 -41.78 -1.03
CA SER A 746 10.67 -42.92 -0.20
C SER A 746 9.46 -43.64 -0.76
#